data_AF-A0A9P9HX30-F1
#
_entry.id   AF-A0A9P9HX30-F1
#
_cell.length_a   1.000
_cell.length_b   1.000
_cell.length_c   1.000
_cell.angle_alpha   90.00
_cell.angle_beta   90.00
_cell.angle_gamma   90.00
#
_symmetry.space_group_name_H-M   'P 1'
#
loop_
_entity.id
_entity.type
_entity.pdbx_description
1 polymer ?
#
loop_
_entity_poly.entity_id
_entity_poly.type
_entity_poly.pdbx_seq_one_letter_code
_entity_poly.pdbx_strand_id
1 'polypeptide(L)'
;MMQKRACDACHKRKIQCDSTSADTPCNWCEHHGLDCTFNRVRGRKKTAKARSRQTSEQSLAERLKRIEDALSQTLSNQKNSETSAAKPLTPSSLVTDPYKSSDPGTGDSANDTPQKFSFNRPSSSFLRATDSGSASISQGSPFISQAPSPAGGFTSSVSYGQLHYGGCHFGHISQHNGMPLLSEQGRKWITAKTGQEVLFDPGAEDHSNPARSSASHYCHNQRDLYELPEKSITEKVFDAFIHSSFSLVFPVVERVLFKDTIELAYQPHTGEAPSLEHLSAKVGVLAFVSMIVLFQDSSVDMPYVDTDLCATKARYLLTDVLEIASVNNLQIVFMLNMHEIFSGRLRSGAMFHAIACRMVFTLGGHAYISCKPRSSQVTRSERERRQLRLLFWLCYIFDKDIALRTGQPPLMSDDYCDLTLPENYFECYDYLPNLHDNLPQVSFEEESLMPHLPGDPRLSHIKDKTSRMLYSAQAAKKSHAQLLCDIRELDEELEAWRQSVPPSFRPALSITNESQVALQGMHLPRSMRHITLHLDYHHLMIAIHRASGRCMEPDPGNSKDQSEWIPGVESSTALALEASRSTLVYLRAAMCGVAGEAFWIIVFYPTAAMITIFFNILMYPLHERAEQDLELLKAAADLINNLPVRHALICLRRLIHNDAQRNIQTPLCNLGFRYKNDSAMPSATRHDQLVLVPWDPQSPDHVNRIYEQRVQCGWDKNLVEGWKERQVSGQKSIFWIVSFLNAHFTIAKDKAPLVDTAESLRAKPRTPTHTKFHPVGHISLDDRNEKTGNFVLDLPKEGVYWIKTFYVSKALRSKGIGRAAMDIVESMAIDEPLCAKTLALDTAEKEMQKKLYRDKHGRELDTIHLDCKNLETK
;
A
#
# COMPACT_ATOMS: atom_id res chain seq x y z
N MET A 1 -25.96 29.09 -25.94
CA MET A 1 -25.53 27.79 -25.38
C MET A 1 -26.71 27.14 -24.66
N MET A 2 -27.11 25.92 -25.01
CA MET A 2 -28.03 25.16 -24.15
C MET A 2 -27.26 24.65 -22.93
N GLN A 3 -27.83 24.78 -21.74
CA GLN A 3 -27.26 24.15 -20.53
C GLN A 3 -27.23 22.63 -20.74
N LYS A 4 -26.03 22.03 -20.77
CA LYS A 4 -25.86 20.58 -20.74
C LYS A 4 -26.55 20.04 -19.49
N ARG A 5 -27.63 19.29 -19.69
CA ARG A 5 -28.37 18.65 -18.61
C ARG A 5 -27.67 17.34 -18.28
N ALA A 6 -27.35 17.07 -17.02
CA ALA A 6 -26.91 15.73 -16.62
C ALA A 6 -28.07 14.72 -16.75
N CYS A 7 -27.76 13.46 -17.08
CA CYS A 7 -28.75 12.36 -17.08
C CYS A 7 -29.27 12.07 -15.67
N ASP A 8 -30.36 11.31 -15.55
CA ASP A 8 -31.02 11.03 -14.27
C ASP A 8 -30.11 10.27 -13.31
N ALA A 9 -29.32 9.32 -13.81
CA ALA A 9 -28.37 8.54 -13.03
C ALA A 9 -27.19 9.36 -12.50
N CYS A 10 -26.57 10.21 -13.32
CA CYS A 10 -25.50 11.14 -12.90
C CYS A 10 -26.03 12.19 -11.93
N HIS A 11 -27.21 12.76 -12.20
CA HIS A 11 -27.82 13.76 -11.32
C HIS A 11 -28.20 13.18 -9.95
N LYS A 12 -28.76 11.97 -9.88
CA LYS A 12 -29.04 11.30 -8.59
C LYS A 12 -27.75 11.11 -7.77
N ARG A 13 -26.63 10.85 -8.45
CA ARG A 13 -25.30 10.67 -7.85
C ARG A 13 -24.53 11.99 -7.62
N LYS A 14 -25.05 13.14 -8.08
CA LYS A 14 -24.39 14.46 -8.04
C LYS A 14 -23.01 14.48 -8.75
N ILE A 15 -22.81 13.66 -9.78
CA ILE A 15 -21.58 13.60 -10.59
C ILE A 15 -21.75 14.32 -11.93
N GLN A 16 -20.65 14.68 -12.58
CA GLN A 16 -20.65 15.23 -13.94
C GLN A 16 -21.21 14.22 -14.95
N CYS A 17 -21.74 14.74 -16.06
CA CYS A 17 -22.34 13.96 -17.12
C CYS A 17 -21.84 14.50 -18.46
N ASP A 18 -21.20 13.65 -19.25
CA ASP A 18 -20.54 13.96 -20.50
C ASP A 18 -21.42 13.75 -21.75
N SER A 19 -22.59 13.09 -21.59
CA SER A 19 -23.62 12.84 -22.63
C SER A 19 -23.74 13.98 -23.64
N THR A 20 -23.54 13.65 -24.92
CA THR A 20 -23.60 14.59 -26.04
C THR A 20 -24.99 14.70 -26.64
N SER A 21 -25.76 13.61 -26.65
CA SER A 21 -27.18 13.55 -27.01
C SER A 21 -27.99 12.71 -26.02
N ALA A 22 -29.31 12.62 -26.22
CA ALA A 22 -30.21 11.83 -25.39
C ALA A 22 -30.21 10.33 -25.75
N ASP A 23 -29.76 9.98 -26.96
CA ASP A 23 -29.82 8.64 -27.53
C ASP A 23 -28.52 7.83 -27.31
N THR A 24 -27.41 8.51 -26.96
CA THR A 24 -26.16 7.86 -26.54
C THR A 24 -26.02 7.92 -25.01
N PRO A 25 -25.67 6.81 -24.34
CA PRO A 25 -25.40 6.83 -22.91
C PRO A 25 -24.16 7.66 -22.59
N CYS A 26 -24.14 8.30 -21.41
CA CYS A 26 -22.96 8.94 -20.88
C CYS A 26 -21.93 7.89 -20.42
N ASN A 27 -20.64 8.23 -20.40
CA ASN A 27 -19.57 7.26 -20.18
C ASN A 27 -19.63 6.63 -18.77
N TRP A 28 -20.23 7.31 -17.79
CA TRP A 28 -20.53 6.71 -16.48
C TRP A 28 -21.62 5.64 -16.55
N CYS A 29 -22.74 5.92 -17.23
CA CYS A 29 -23.85 4.98 -17.36
C CYS A 29 -23.45 3.75 -18.18
N GLU A 30 -22.70 3.96 -19.25
CA GLU A 30 -22.14 2.91 -20.10
C GLU A 30 -21.29 1.90 -19.29
N HIS A 31 -20.29 2.38 -18.54
CA HIS A 31 -19.42 1.50 -17.72
C HIS A 31 -20.18 0.70 -16.64
N HIS A 32 -21.28 1.26 -16.10
CA HIS A 32 -22.09 0.63 -15.06
C HIS A 32 -23.29 -0.18 -15.58
N GLY A 33 -23.51 -0.24 -16.90
CA GLY A 33 -24.69 -0.90 -17.48
C GLY A 33 -26.02 -0.28 -17.03
N LEU A 34 -26.09 1.05 -16.91
CA LEU A 34 -27.26 1.79 -16.43
C LEU A 34 -28.00 2.51 -17.57
N ASP A 35 -29.33 2.53 -17.50
CA ASP A 35 -30.16 3.32 -18.41
C ASP A 35 -29.89 4.83 -18.26
N CYS A 36 -29.38 5.45 -19.32
CA CYS A 36 -29.01 6.86 -19.34
C CYS A 36 -30.19 7.78 -19.69
N THR A 37 -31.20 7.84 -18.83
CA THR A 37 -32.44 8.59 -19.09
C THR A 37 -32.35 10.09 -18.78
N PHE A 38 -33.23 10.88 -19.38
CA PHE A 38 -33.42 12.32 -19.12
C PHE A 38 -34.86 12.66 -18.70
N ASN A 39 -35.54 11.69 -18.08
CA ASN A 39 -36.97 11.62 -17.83
C ASN A 39 -37.45 12.50 -16.67
N ARG A 40 -36.55 13.12 -15.89
CA ARG A 40 -36.94 14.12 -14.86
C ARG A 40 -37.82 15.20 -15.49
N VAL A 41 -39.11 15.22 -15.15
CA VAL A 41 -40.03 16.30 -15.52
C VAL A 41 -39.61 17.58 -14.79
N ARG A 42 -39.71 18.75 -15.43
CA ARG A 42 -39.55 20.04 -14.73
C ARG A 42 -40.59 20.09 -13.60
N GLY A 43 -40.13 20.06 -12.35
CA GLY A 43 -40.95 20.44 -11.22
C GLY A 43 -41.54 21.83 -11.50
N ARG A 44 -42.87 21.88 -11.67
CA ARG A 44 -43.61 23.12 -11.96
C ARG A 44 -43.20 24.13 -10.87
N LYS A 45 -42.57 25.25 -11.25
CA LYS A 45 -42.26 26.34 -10.31
C LYS A 45 -43.56 26.61 -9.53
N LYS A 46 -43.59 26.29 -8.24
CA LYS A 46 -44.63 26.82 -7.35
C LYS A 46 -44.46 28.33 -7.46
N THR A 47 -45.45 29.00 -8.03
CA THR A 47 -45.53 30.45 -8.07
C THR A 47 -45.69 30.91 -6.63
N ALA A 48 -44.56 31.16 -5.97
CA ALA A 48 -44.53 31.78 -4.66
C ALA A 48 -45.29 33.10 -4.78
N LYS A 49 -46.44 33.19 -4.09
CA LYS A 49 -47.23 34.41 -4.03
C LYS A 49 -46.33 35.57 -3.63
N ALA A 50 -46.48 36.71 -4.31
CA ALA A 50 -45.80 37.94 -3.94
C ALA A 50 -46.23 38.39 -2.53
N ARG A 51 -45.42 38.07 -1.53
CA ARG A 51 -45.38 38.68 -0.20
C ARG A 51 -43.92 38.75 0.25
N SER A 52 -43.56 39.85 0.91
CA SER A 52 -42.24 40.07 1.53
C SER A 52 -41.02 40.16 0.59
N ARG A 53 -41.04 41.06 -0.40
CA ARG A 53 -39.83 41.80 -0.82
C ARG A 53 -39.60 43.05 0.06
N GLN A 54 -40.69 43.75 0.37
CA GLN A 54 -40.70 45.02 1.11
C GLN A 54 -40.16 44.91 2.55
N THR A 55 -40.37 43.78 3.22
CA THR A 55 -39.82 43.53 4.57
C THR A 55 -38.32 43.23 4.57
N SER A 56 -37.76 42.72 3.47
CA SER A 56 -36.32 42.44 3.39
C SER A 56 -35.51 43.72 3.26
N GLU A 57 -35.98 44.69 2.47
CA GLU A 57 -35.34 46.00 2.33
C GLU A 57 -35.48 46.84 3.60
N GLN A 58 -36.66 46.83 4.25
CA GLN A 58 -36.85 47.46 5.56
C GLN A 58 -35.94 46.83 6.63
N SER A 59 -35.83 45.50 6.69
CA SER A 59 -34.92 44.81 7.62
C SER A 59 -33.45 45.09 7.31
N LEU A 60 -33.05 45.22 6.05
CA LEU A 60 -31.69 45.59 5.68
C LEU A 60 -31.36 47.03 6.06
N ALA A 61 -32.28 47.97 5.77
CA ALA A 61 -32.14 49.38 6.14
C ALA A 61 -32.08 49.58 7.65
N GLU A 62 -32.90 48.84 8.42
CA GLU A 62 -32.88 48.91 9.88
C GLU A 62 -31.61 48.29 10.47
N ARG A 63 -31.05 47.23 9.86
CA ARG A 63 -29.74 46.67 10.25
C ARG A 63 -28.57 47.59 9.90
N LEU A 64 -28.60 48.23 8.72
CA LEU A 64 -27.60 49.23 8.33
C LEU A 64 -27.63 50.42 9.29
N LYS A 65 -28.82 50.96 9.58
CA LYS A 65 -28.99 52.05 10.55
C LYS A 65 -28.43 51.69 11.94
N ARG A 66 -28.68 50.49 12.46
CA ARG A 66 -28.11 50.04 13.75
C ARG A 66 -26.57 49.94 13.72
N ILE A 67 -25.97 49.63 12.58
CA ILE A 67 -24.51 49.60 12.40
C ILE A 67 -23.95 51.03 12.33
N GLU A 68 -24.62 51.94 11.62
CA GLU A 68 -24.28 53.36 11.55
C GLU A 68 -24.42 54.06 12.91
N ASP A 69 -25.48 53.76 13.67
CA ASP A 69 -25.70 54.26 15.04
C ASP A 69 -24.59 53.74 15.99
N ALA A 70 -24.20 52.46 15.88
CA ALA A 70 -23.12 51.87 16.69
C ALA A 70 -21.73 52.45 16.35
N LEU A 71 -21.44 52.67 15.06
CA LEU A 71 -20.22 53.37 14.62
C LEU A 71 -20.22 54.83 15.11
N SER A 72 -21.35 55.51 15.04
CA SER A 72 -21.51 56.89 15.53
C SER A 72 -21.30 57.00 17.05
N GLN A 73 -21.81 56.04 17.83
CA GLN A 73 -21.56 55.94 19.27
C GLN A 73 -20.10 55.63 19.61
N THR A 74 -19.42 54.81 18.79
CA THR A 74 -17.99 54.51 18.99
C THR A 74 -17.13 55.75 18.69
N LEU A 75 -17.47 56.49 17.64
CA LEU A 75 -16.80 57.75 17.26
C LEU A 75 -17.07 58.89 18.26
N SER A 76 -18.25 58.95 18.89
CA SER A 76 -18.51 59.93 19.97
C SER A 76 -17.80 59.56 21.27
N ASN A 77 -17.67 58.26 21.59
CA ASN A 77 -16.89 57.81 22.75
C ASN A 77 -15.39 58.10 22.57
N GLN A 78 -14.82 57.95 21.37
CA GLN A 78 -13.45 58.38 21.10
C GLN A 78 -13.29 59.91 21.25
N LYS A 79 -14.25 60.71 20.77
CA LYS A 79 -14.22 62.18 20.92
C LYS A 79 -14.35 62.67 22.37
N ASN A 80 -14.94 61.89 23.27
CA ASN A 80 -14.99 62.21 24.70
C ASN A 80 -13.72 61.81 25.47
N SER A 81 -12.81 61.02 24.87
CA SER A 81 -11.57 60.59 25.52
C SER A 81 -10.36 61.51 25.27
N GLU A 82 -10.45 62.45 24.32
CA GLU A 82 -9.31 63.34 23.95
C GLU A 82 -9.39 64.76 24.54
N THR A 83 -10.34 65.04 25.45
CA THR A 83 -10.45 66.33 26.16
C THR A 83 -9.97 66.28 27.61
N SER A 84 -8.76 65.77 27.85
CA SER A 84 -7.92 66.21 28.98
C SER A 84 -6.42 65.98 28.77
N ALA A 85 -5.64 67.02 29.07
CA ALA A 85 -4.16 67.07 29.16
C ALA A 85 -3.33 66.88 27.87
N ALA A 86 -3.10 67.99 27.15
CA ALA A 86 -1.93 68.20 26.27
C ALA A 86 -0.62 68.30 27.11
N LYS A 87 0.62 68.38 26.60
CA LYS A 87 1.22 69.31 25.59
C LYS A 87 2.77 69.08 25.58
N PRO A 88 3.61 69.68 24.70
CA PRO A 88 3.66 69.66 23.22
C PRO A 88 5.03 69.24 22.61
N LEU A 89 5.05 69.09 21.28
CA LEU A 89 6.23 68.94 20.40
C LEU A 89 6.73 70.29 19.83
N THR A 90 7.90 70.30 19.17
CA THR A 90 8.22 71.20 18.03
C THR A 90 8.88 70.42 16.86
N PRO A 91 8.58 70.73 15.57
CA PRO A 91 9.04 69.93 14.42
C PRO A 91 9.73 70.73 13.27
N SER A 92 9.90 70.06 12.10
CA SER A 92 10.15 70.55 10.71
C SER A 92 11.55 70.17 10.13
N SER A 93 11.79 69.84 8.84
CA SER A 93 11.05 70.12 7.59
C SER A 93 11.42 69.21 6.36
N LEU A 94 10.50 69.07 5.37
CA LEU A 94 10.67 68.91 3.88
C LEU A 94 11.32 67.60 3.28
N VAL A 95 10.96 66.94 2.14
CA VAL A 95 10.24 67.19 0.81
C VAL A 95 11.21 67.49 -0.37
N THR A 96 11.25 66.88 -1.59
CA THR A 96 10.30 66.11 -2.48
C THR A 96 10.98 65.12 -3.50
N ASP A 97 10.22 64.35 -4.29
CA ASP A 97 10.56 63.63 -5.58
C ASP A 97 10.75 64.60 -6.81
N PRO A 98 10.62 64.28 -8.15
CA PRO A 98 10.42 63.01 -8.93
C PRO A 98 11.12 62.87 -10.34
N TYR A 99 10.77 61.78 -11.10
CA TYR A 99 10.54 61.66 -12.59
C TYR A 99 11.39 60.75 -13.55
N LYS A 100 10.68 59.79 -14.19
CA LYS A 100 10.65 59.26 -15.60
C LYS A 100 11.85 58.63 -16.39
N SER A 101 11.64 57.33 -16.72
CA SER A 101 11.58 56.68 -18.07
C SER A 101 12.76 56.52 -19.07
N SER A 102 12.77 55.32 -19.67
CA SER A 102 13.19 54.88 -21.03
C SER A 102 14.64 54.45 -21.35
N ASP A 103 14.70 53.31 -22.05
CA ASP A 103 15.78 52.59 -22.76
C ASP A 103 16.19 53.31 -24.09
N PRO A 104 17.11 52.80 -24.95
CA PRO A 104 18.36 52.03 -24.75
C PRO A 104 19.59 52.61 -25.54
N GLY A 105 20.80 52.05 -25.32
CA GLY A 105 21.71 51.69 -26.44
C GLY A 105 23.00 52.50 -26.76
N THR A 106 24.08 51.72 -27.00
CA THR A 106 25.24 51.95 -27.90
C THR A 106 26.26 53.09 -27.68
N GLY A 107 27.56 52.75 -27.79
CA GLY A 107 28.57 53.63 -28.42
C GLY A 107 29.89 53.88 -27.67
N ASP A 108 30.87 52.98 -27.84
CA ASP A 108 32.33 53.15 -27.90
C ASP A 108 33.11 54.32 -27.22
N SER A 109 34.20 53.93 -26.54
CA SER A 109 35.60 54.44 -26.63
C SER A 109 35.92 55.95 -26.43
N ALA A 110 37.01 56.37 -25.75
CA ALA A 110 38.07 55.69 -24.99
C ALA A 110 38.91 56.72 -24.18
N ASN A 111 39.74 56.22 -23.24
CA ASN A 111 40.87 56.89 -22.54
C ASN A 111 40.50 58.05 -21.56
N ASP A 112 41.21 58.27 -20.43
CA ASP A 112 42.45 57.66 -19.93
C ASP A 112 42.55 57.71 -18.38
N THR A 113 43.62 57.13 -17.82
CA THR A 113 44.15 57.23 -16.43
C THR A 113 43.55 56.31 -15.34
N PRO A 114 44.17 55.13 -15.09
CA PRO A 114 43.94 54.34 -13.88
C PRO A 114 45.10 54.44 -12.87
N GLN A 115 44.80 54.69 -11.58
CA GLN A 115 45.76 54.49 -10.48
C GLN A 115 45.38 53.29 -9.61
N LYS A 116 46.42 52.51 -9.29
CA LYS A 116 46.40 51.17 -8.70
C LYS A 116 45.94 51.17 -7.23
N PHE A 117 45.14 50.18 -6.85
CA PHE A 117 45.44 49.35 -5.69
C PHE A 117 45.09 47.89 -5.98
N SER A 118 45.95 46.96 -5.53
CA SER A 118 45.98 45.56 -5.97
C SER A 118 45.76 44.59 -4.81
N PHE A 119 44.94 43.56 -5.00
CA PHE A 119 44.92 42.37 -4.15
C PHE A 119 44.87 41.09 -4.98
N ASN A 120 45.75 40.14 -4.62
CA ASN A 120 45.97 38.86 -5.29
C ASN A 120 45.24 37.70 -4.57
N ARG A 121 44.93 36.66 -5.36
CA ARG A 121 44.64 35.27 -4.91
C ARG A 121 45.90 34.64 -4.27
N PRO A 122 45.83 33.62 -3.38
CA PRO A 122 45.53 32.21 -3.71
C PRO A 122 44.50 31.56 -2.74
N SER A 123 43.77 30.46 -3.02
CA SER A 123 44.11 29.05 -3.31
C SER A 123 44.67 28.20 -2.14
N SER A 124 43.82 27.29 -1.63
CA SER A 124 44.08 25.91 -1.13
C SER A 124 45.24 25.56 -0.15
N SER A 125 44.91 24.85 0.95
CA SER A 125 45.31 23.44 1.24
C SER A 125 45.52 23.08 2.74
N PHE A 126 45.35 21.78 3.02
CA PHE A 126 45.36 21.01 4.29
C PHE A 126 46.56 21.20 5.25
N LEU A 127 46.38 20.92 6.56
CA LEU A 127 46.87 19.68 7.23
C LEU A 127 46.60 19.56 8.76
N ARG A 128 46.83 18.36 9.30
CA ARG A 128 46.67 17.90 10.71
C ARG A 128 47.77 18.39 11.68
N ALA A 129 47.42 18.54 12.97
CA ALA A 129 48.15 18.08 14.18
C ALA A 129 47.27 18.40 15.41
N THR A 130 46.85 17.50 16.32
CA THR A 130 47.61 16.83 17.41
C THR A 130 48.52 17.74 18.23
N ASP A 131 48.12 18.12 19.45
CA ASP A 131 48.91 17.83 20.65
C ASP A 131 48.08 17.89 21.97
N SER A 132 48.77 17.67 23.10
CA SER A 132 48.28 17.13 24.37
C SER A 132 48.64 18.04 25.55
N GLY A 133 47.85 18.10 26.64
CA GLY A 133 48.34 18.76 27.88
C GLY A 133 47.33 19.28 28.91
N SER A 134 46.79 18.38 29.74
CA SER A 134 46.53 18.52 31.20
C SER A 134 46.10 19.86 31.89
N ALA A 135 45.04 19.73 32.70
CA ALA A 135 44.75 20.39 34.00
C ALA A 135 44.27 21.87 34.04
N SER A 136 43.38 22.33 34.95
CA SER A 136 42.43 21.64 35.87
C SER A 136 41.53 22.66 36.63
N ILE A 137 40.25 22.31 36.92
CA ILE A 137 39.39 22.84 38.03
C ILE A 137 38.89 24.32 37.84
N SER A 138 37.64 24.75 38.12
CA SER A 138 36.61 24.32 39.10
C SER A 138 35.13 24.52 38.70
N GLN A 139 34.29 23.56 39.13
CA GLN A 139 32.91 23.67 39.68
C GLN A 139 31.73 24.29 38.88
N GLY A 140 30.62 23.53 38.76
CA GLY A 140 29.35 24.05 38.24
C GLY A 140 28.16 23.08 38.03
N SER A 141 27.80 22.22 39.00
CA SER A 141 26.54 21.44 39.03
C SER A 141 26.38 20.23 38.05
N PRO A 142 25.38 19.34 38.25
CA PRO A 142 25.61 17.89 38.13
C PRO A 142 24.95 17.22 36.92
N PHE A 143 25.46 16.04 36.55
CA PHE A 143 25.00 15.28 35.38
C PHE A 143 25.09 13.76 35.64
N ILE A 144 24.25 13.03 34.93
CA ILE A 144 24.29 11.60 34.58
C ILE A 144 23.83 10.59 35.65
N SER A 145 22.59 10.14 35.48
CA SER A 145 22.35 8.69 35.44
C SER A 145 21.45 8.36 34.24
N GLN A 146 21.86 7.35 33.47
CA GLN A 146 21.12 6.73 32.34
C GLN A 146 20.86 7.58 31.09
N ALA A 147 21.79 7.50 30.14
CA ALA A 147 21.50 7.72 28.72
C ALA A 147 20.89 6.41 28.13
N PRO A 148 19.71 6.44 27.50
CA PRO A 148 19.20 5.29 26.74
C PRO A 148 20.06 5.05 25.49
N SER A 149 20.12 3.79 25.04
CA SER A 149 20.75 3.45 23.75
C SER A 149 20.00 4.08 22.56
N PRO A 150 20.64 4.31 21.40
CA PRO A 150 20.00 4.91 20.22
C PRO A 150 18.91 4.05 19.54
N ALA A 151 18.55 2.90 20.11
CA ALA A 151 17.65 1.90 19.55
C ALA A 151 16.18 2.09 19.97
N GLY A 152 15.77 3.31 20.33
CA GLY A 152 14.42 3.58 20.81
C GLY A 152 13.94 5.00 20.56
N GLY A 153 12.86 5.12 19.78
CA GLY A 153 12.07 6.35 19.68
C GLY A 153 12.48 7.32 18.56
N PHE A 154 11.92 7.13 17.36
CA PHE A 154 11.66 8.28 16.49
C PHE A 154 10.34 8.94 16.91
N THR A 155 10.42 10.23 17.23
CA THR A 155 9.27 11.09 17.51
C THR A 155 8.37 11.22 16.29
N SER A 156 7.13 11.70 16.50
CA SER A 156 6.08 11.75 15.48
C SER A 156 6.52 12.39 14.15
N SER A 157 6.89 11.56 13.17
CA SER A 157 7.23 12.03 11.84
C SER A 157 5.99 12.59 11.16
N VAL A 158 6.00 13.88 10.82
CA VAL A 158 4.86 14.53 10.14
C VAL A 158 4.77 13.98 8.71
N SER A 159 3.94 12.96 8.53
CA SER A 159 3.49 12.50 7.21
C SER A 159 2.33 13.37 6.75
N TYR A 160 2.35 13.82 5.50
CA TYR A 160 1.31 14.65 4.91
C TYR A 160 0.16 13.80 4.34
N GLY A 161 0.37 12.50 4.15
CA GLY A 161 -0.65 11.50 3.82
C GLY A 161 -1.54 11.13 5.00
N GLN A 162 -2.15 12.13 5.66
CA GLN A 162 -3.02 11.92 6.82
C GLN A 162 -4.34 11.24 6.40
N LEU A 163 -4.72 10.20 7.15
CA LEU A 163 -5.92 9.40 6.89
C LEU A 163 -7.10 9.97 7.68
N HIS A 164 -8.08 10.53 6.98
CA HIS A 164 -9.32 11.03 7.56
C HIS A 164 -10.52 10.29 6.97
N TYR A 165 -11.38 9.77 7.86
CA TYR A 165 -12.67 9.16 7.56
C TYR A 165 -13.65 9.56 8.66
N GLY A 166 -14.90 9.86 8.34
CA GLY A 166 -15.91 10.21 9.37
C GLY A 166 -15.53 11.42 10.24
N GLY A 167 -14.67 12.32 9.75
CA GLY A 167 -14.13 13.45 10.53
C GLY A 167 -13.02 13.09 11.51
N CYS A 168 -12.82 11.80 11.77
CA CYS A 168 -11.79 11.29 12.68
C CYS A 168 -10.42 11.20 11.99
N HIS A 169 -9.36 11.49 12.76
CA HIS A 169 -8.00 11.21 12.35
C HIS A 169 -7.64 9.75 12.63
N PHE A 170 -7.48 8.96 11.57
CA PHE A 170 -7.23 7.52 11.66
C PHE A 170 -5.75 7.15 11.74
N GLY A 171 -4.85 8.06 11.39
CA GLY A 171 -3.43 7.78 11.27
C GLY A 171 -2.82 8.45 10.04
N HIS A 172 -1.67 7.95 9.61
CA HIS A 172 -0.93 8.46 8.46
C HIS A 172 -0.40 7.33 7.59
N ILE A 173 -0.08 7.64 6.35
CA ILE A 173 0.67 6.74 5.48
C ILE A 173 2.13 6.70 5.96
N SER A 174 2.67 5.49 6.11
CA SER A 174 4.05 5.21 6.51
C SER A 174 5.06 5.73 5.50
N GLN A 175 6.03 6.48 6.02
CA GLN A 175 7.18 6.98 5.25
C GLN A 175 8.08 5.83 4.73
N HIS A 176 7.95 4.62 5.29
CA HIS A 176 8.89 3.52 5.09
C HIS A 176 8.44 2.49 4.06
N ASN A 177 7.13 2.28 3.93
CA ASN A 177 6.54 1.23 3.09
C ASN A 177 5.17 1.59 2.50
N GLY A 178 4.66 2.81 2.68
CA GLY A 178 3.36 3.24 2.17
C GLY A 178 2.14 2.58 2.84
N MET A 179 2.35 1.75 3.87
CA MET A 179 1.27 1.14 4.66
C MET A 179 0.68 2.13 5.66
N PRO A 180 -0.61 2.07 6.02
CA PRO A 180 -1.16 2.87 7.12
C PRO A 180 -0.51 2.57 8.46
N LEU A 181 -0.04 3.62 9.12
CA LEU A 181 0.24 3.63 10.55
C LEU A 181 -0.94 4.30 11.25
N LEU A 182 -1.77 3.50 11.91
CA LEU A 182 -2.94 4.04 12.60
C LEU A 182 -2.52 4.90 13.80
N SER A 183 -3.28 5.98 14.04
CA SER A 183 -3.20 6.78 15.25
C SER A 183 -3.77 6.00 16.43
N GLU A 184 -3.47 6.44 17.65
CA GLU A 184 -4.11 5.89 18.86
C GLU A 184 -5.64 6.08 18.83
N GLN A 185 -6.10 7.22 18.32
CA GLN A 185 -7.53 7.50 18.10
C GLN A 185 -8.13 6.52 17.08
N GLY A 186 -7.45 6.28 15.96
CA GLY A 186 -7.86 5.31 14.94
C GLY A 186 -7.91 3.88 15.49
N ARG A 187 -6.90 3.45 16.26
CA ARG A 187 -6.91 2.16 16.96
C ARG A 187 -8.11 2.02 17.89
N LYS A 188 -8.29 2.97 18.83
CA LYS A 188 -9.43 2.98 19.77
C LYS A 188 -10.78 2.97 19.06
N TRP A 189 -10.91 3.71 17.95
CA TRP A 189 -12.13 3.73 17.15
C TRP A 189 -12.41 2.37 16.47
N ILE A 190 -11.40 1.74 15.87
CA ILE A 190 -11.58 0.39 15.28
C ILE A 190 -11.91 -0.62 16.37
N THR A 191 -11.23 -0.59 17.51
CA THR A 191 -11.52 -1.46 18.66
C THR A 191 -12.97 -1.28 19.13
N ALA A 192 -13.48 -0.05 19.21
CA ALA A 192 -14.87 0.22 19.59
C ALA A 192 -15.89 -0.39 18.60
N LYS A 193 -15.62 -0.30 17.29
CA LYS A 193 -16.48 -0.86 16.23
C LYS A 193 -16.40 -2.39 16.15
N THR A 194 -15.20 -2.95 16.12
CA THR A 194 -14.93 -4.38 15.90
C THR A 194 -15.07 -5.23 17.17
N GLY A 195 -14.90 -4.64 18.35
CA GLY A 195 -14.83 -5.37 19.62
C GLY A 195 -13.51 -6.10 19.86
N GLN A 196 -12.50 -5.90 19.01
CA GLN A 196 -11.16 -6.47 19.19
C GLN A 196 -10.11 -5.37 19.29
N GLU A 197 -9.22 -5.49 20.27
CA GLU A 197 -8.03 -4.67 20.31
C GLU A 197 -7.15 -5.01 19.11
N VAL A 198 -6.98 -4.04 18.19
CA VAL A 198 -6.05 -4.24 17.07
C VAL A 198 -4.64 -4.07 17.62
N LEU A 199 -4.00 -5.21 17.90
CA LEU A 199 -2.58 -5.33 18.26
C LEU A 199 -1.71 -4.92 17.06
N PHE A 200 -1.68 -3.61 16.78
CA PHE A 200 -0.57 -3.01 16.07
C PHE A 200 0.62 -3.06 17.01
N ASP A 201 1.59 -3.90 16.68
CA ASP A 201 2.95 -3.66 17.07
C ASP A 201 3.77 -3.28 15.82
N PRO A 202 3.85 -1.99 15.46
CA PRO A 202 4.67 -1.52 14.35
C PRO A 202 6.18 -1.50 14.70
N GLY A 203 6.58 -2.02 15.88
CA GLY A 203 7.95 -1.96 16.40
C GLY A 203 8.54 -3.30 16.86
N ALA A 204 7.74 -4.34 17.12
CA ALA A 204 8.26 -5.63 17.61
C ALA A 204 9.16 -6.39 16.60
N GLU A 205 8.95 -6.20 15.31
CA GLU A 205 9.88 -6.67 14.28
C GLU A 205 10.63 -5.50 13.66
N ASP A 206 11.73 -5.11 14.32
CA ASP A 206 12.76 -4.21 13.79
C ASP A 206 13.58 -4.88 12.67
N HIS A 207 12.88 -5.35 11.64
CA HIS A 207 13.42 -5.61 10.30
C HIS A 207 13.81 -4.30 9.59
N SER A 208 13.73 -3.16 10.30
CA SER A 208 14.11 -1.83 9.88
C SER A 208 15.51 -1.37 10.28
N ASN A 209 16.27 -2.17 11.01
CA ASN A 209 17.73 -2.09 10.88
C ASN A 209 18.07 -2.32 9.39
N PRO A 210 18.85 -1.44 8.73
CA PRO A 210 19.42 -1.80 7.44
C PRO A 210 20.19 -3.10 7.65
N ALA A 211 19.85 -4.14 6.89
CA ALA A 211 20.49 -5.45 7.02
C ALA A 211 22.00 -5.23 7.09
N ARG A 212 22.63 -5.66 8.22
CA ARG A 212 24.05 -5.35 8.53
C ARG A 212 24.86 -5.48 7.27
N SER A 213 25.42 -4.36 6.79
CA SER A 213 25.97 -4.27 5.44
C SER A 213 26.89 -5.47 5.18
N SER A 214 26.44 -6.39 4.33
CA SER A 214 27.15 -7.66 4.11
C SER A 214 28.55 -7.46 3.51
N ALA A 215 28.88 -6.23 3.11
CA ALA A 215 30.25 -5.79 2.81
C ALA A 215 31.28 -6.24 3.87
N SER A 216 30.95 -6.21 5.18
CA SER A 216 31.88 -6.67 6.22
C SER A 216 32.08 -8.19 6.29
N HIS A 217 31.24 -8.96 5.59
CA HIS A 217 31.35 -10.42 5.45
C HIS A 217 31.91 -10.85 4.08
N TYR A 218 31.82 -10.02 3.05
CA TYR A 218 32.25 -10.35 1.67
C TYR A 218 33.58 -9.73 1.22
N CYS A 219 34.01 -8.60 1.79
CA CYS A 219 35.28 -7.96 1.41
C CYS A 219 36.29 -8.06 2.55
N HIS A 220 37.25 -8.98 2.41
CA HIS A 220 38.36 -9.12 3.35
C HIS A 220 39.50 -8.13 3.08
N ASN A 221 39.63 -7.65 1.83
CA ASN A 221 40.57 -6.59 1.46
C ASN A 221 39.89 -5.44 0.70
N GLN A 222 40.50 -4.25 0.78
CA GLN A 222 40.03 -3.07 0.06
C GLN A 222 40.14 -3.20 -1.46
N ARG A 223 41.01 -4.09 -1.98
CA ARG A 223 41.13 -4.39 -3.42
C ARG A 223 39.89 -5.10 -3.98
N ASP A 224 39.28 -5.98 -3.20
CA ASP A 224 38.13 -6.81 -3.58
C ASP A 224 36.90 -5.92 -3.93
N LEU A 225 36.82 -4.72 -3.34
CA LEU A 225 35.77 -3.72 -3.63
C LEU A 225 35.86 -3.16 -5.06
N TYR A 226 37.05 -2.98 -5.62
CA TYR A 226 37.26 -2.40 -6.95
C TYR A 226 37.21 -3.43 -8.09
N GLU A 227 37.03 -4.71 -7.76
CA GLU A 227 36.91 -5.80 -8.72
C GLU A 227 35.52 -5.80 -9.38
N LEU A 228 35.53 -5.64 -10.71
CA LEU A 228 34.37 -5.72 -11.59
C LEU A 228 34.09 -7.17 -12.01
N PRO A 229 32.85 -7.49 -12.46
CA PRO A 229 32.59 -8.68 -13.26
C PRO A 229 33.48 -8.73 -14.52
N GLU A 230 33.57 -9.88 -15.19
CA GLU A 230 34.27 -9.93 -16.49
C GLU A 230 33.64 -8.96 -17.51
N LYS A 231 34.47 -8.33 -18.34
CA LYS A 231 34.01 -7.38 -19.37
C LYS A 231 33.01 -8.02 -20.33
N SER A 232 33.23 -9.29 -20.69
CA SER A 232 32.34 -10.13 -21.49
C SER A 232 30.92 -10.24 -20.92
N ILE A 233 30.79 -10.27 -19.59
CA ILE A 233 29.51 -10.32 -18.88
C ILE A 233 28.85 -8.95 -18.96
N THR A 234 29.56 -7.88 -18.60
CA THR A 234 29.05 -6.50 -18.68
C THR A 234 28.57 -6.13 -20.09
N GLU A 235 29.31 -6.49 -21.12
CA GLU A 235 28.94 -6.28 -22.53
C GLU A 235 27.64 -7.04 -22.87
N LYS A 236 27.51 -8.32 -22.48
CA LYS A 236 26.25 -9.08 -22.65
C LYS A 236 25.06 -8.47 -21.89
N VAL A 237 25.26 -7.98 -20.66
CA VAL A 237 24.19 -7.30 -19.90
C VAL A 237 23.77 -6.00 -20.60
N PHE A 238 24.74 -5.27 -21.14
CA PHE A 238 24.49 -4.05 -21.90
C PHE A 238 23.73 -4.33 -23.20
N ASP A 239 24.15 -5.34 -23.96
CA ASP A 239 23.44 -5.78 -25.17
C ASP A 239 22.02 -6.26 -24.86
N ALA A 240 21.81 -6.99 -23.76
CA ALA A 240 20.47 -7.37 -23.31
C ALA A 240 19.60 -6.16 -22.96
N PHE A 241 20.16 -5.16 -22.26
CA PHE A 241 19.44 -3.94 -21.91
C PHE A 241 18.98 -3.16 -23.16
N ILE A 242 19.88 -2.88 -24.11
CA ILE A 242 19.58 -2.00 -25.26
C ILE A 242 18.57 -2.58 -26.25
N HIS A 243 18.40 -3.91 -26.27
CA HIS A 243 17.39 -4.64 -27.04
C HIS A 243 16.12 -4.96 -26.24
N SER A 244 16.15 -4.81 -24.92
CA SER A 244 14.95 -4.96 -24.08
C SER A 244 13.99 -3.78 -24.24
N SER A 245 12.70 -4.08 -24.22
CA SER A 245 11.64 -3.07 -24.07
C SER A 245 11.74 -2.27 -22.77
N PHE A 246 12.40 -2.82 -21.72
CA PHE A 246 12.67 -2.12 -20.47
C PHE A 246 13.47 -0.83 -20.67
N SER A 247 14.35 -0.75 -21.68
CA SER A 247 15.09 0.47 -22.01
C SER A 247 14.19 1.64 -22.47
N LEU A 248 12.99 1.36 -23.01
CA LEU A 248 11.99 2.38 -23.37
C LEU A 248 11.14 2.82 -22.17
N VAL A 249 11.02 1.97 -21.15
CA VAL A 249 10.35 2.30 -19.89
C VAL A 249 11.31 3.08 -18.98
N PHE A 250 12.54 2.61 -18.84
CA PHE A 250 13.58 3.15 -17.96
C PHE A 250 14.85 3.43 -18.78
N PRO A 251 14.91 4.55 -19.53
CA PRO A 251 16.08 4.96 -20.30
C PRO A 251 17.20 5.50 -19.39
N VAL A 252 17.69 4.66 -18.47
CA VAL A 252 18.69 5.03 -17.46
C VAL A 252 20.07 5.27 -18.06
N VAL A 253 20.39 4.66 -19.20
CA VAL A 253 21.67 4.81 -19.90
C VAL A 253 21.49 5.14 -21.39
N GLU A 254 22.35 6.01 -21.91
CA GLU A 254 22.45 6.31 -23.35
C GLU A 254 23.50 5.40 -23.99
N ARG A 255 23.19 4.86 -25.18
CA ARG A 255 23.92 3.74 -25.79
C ARG A 255 25.40 4.03 -26.07
N VAL A 256 25.75 5.24 -26.47
CA VAL A 256 27.13 5.64 -26.79
C VAL A 256 27.85 6.04 -25.51
N LEU A 257 27.27 6.95 -24.72
CA LEU A 257 27.90 7.46 -23.50
C LEU A 257 28.20 6.36 -22.47
N PHE A 258 27.32 5.36 -22.36
CA PHE A 258 27.52 4.27 -21.42
C PHE A 258 28.49 3.22 -21.95
N LYS A 259 28.64 3.08 -23.28
CA LYS A 259 29.72 2.26 -23.87
C LYS A 259 31.10 2.89 -23.58
N ASP A 260 31.24 4.21 -23.74
CA ASP A 260 32.44 4.93 -23.31
C ASP A 260 32.74 4.70 -21.81
N THR A 261 31.69 4.65 -20.98
CA THR A 261 31.78 4.39 -19.52
C THR A 261 32.27 2.96 -19.24
N ILE A 262 31.74 1.95 -19.94
CA ILE A 262 32.22 0.55 -19.85
C ILE A 262 33.69 0.48 -20.29
N GLU A 263 34.05 1.09 -21.41
CA GLU A 263 35.42 1.09 -21.91
C GLU A 263 36.39 1.74 -20.91
N LEU A 264 36.04 2.89 -20.33
CA LEU A 264 36.83 3.55 -19.30
C LEU A 264 36.96 2.69 -18.02
N ALA A 265 35.89 2.03 -17.57
CA ALA A 265 35.89 1.22 -16.35
C ALA A 265 36.84 0.01 -16.39
N TYR A 266 37.07 -0.55 -17.59
CA TYR A 266 37.94 -1.71 -17.82
C TYR A 266 39.36 -1.35 -18.30
N GLN A 267 39.66 -0.08 -18.56
CA GLN A 267 41.04 0.34 -18.88
C GLN A 267 41.97 0.17 -17.67
N PRO A 268 43.25 -0.21 -17.86
CA PRO A 268 44.22 -0.23 -16.78
C PRO A 268 44.56 1.20 -16.34
N HIS A 269 44.43 1.49 -15.05
CA HIS A 269 44.76 2.80 -14.48
C HIS A 269 46.22 2.89 -14.02
N THR A 270 46.91 3.95 -14.42
CA THR A 270 48.31 4.22 -14.03
C THR A 270 48.38 5.05 -12.74
N GLY A 271 48.73 4.40 -11.62
CA GLY A 271 48.91 5.07 -10.31
C GLY A 271 48.61 4.14 -9.14
N GLU A 272 48.87 4.60 -7.91
CA GLU A 272 48.57 3.85 -6.68
C GLU A 272 47.05 3.77 -6.39
N ALA A 273 46.27 4.73 -6.89
CA ALA A 273 44.82 4.79 -6.78
C ALA A 273 44.18 5.23 -8.12
N PRO A 274 42.94 4.80 -8.43
CA PRO A 274 42.21 5.24 -9.62
C PRO A 274 41.81 6.72 -9.51
N SER A 275 41.69 7.41 -10.66
CA SER A 275 41.09 8.76 -10.70
C SER A 275 39.59 8.70 -10.35
N LEU A 276 39.02 9.82 -9.90
CA LEU A 276 37.59 9.88 -9.54
C LEU A 276 36.66 9.61 -10.74
N GLU A 277 37.08 9.99 -11.95
CA GLU A 277 36.36 9.67 -13.20
C GLU A 277 36.40 8.17 -13.50
N HIS A 278 37.57 7.54 -13.36
CA HIS A 278 37.74 6.11 -13.56
C HIS A 278 37.03 5.27 -12.47
N LEU A 279 37.03 5.76 -11.23
CA LEU A 279 36.26 5.17 -10.13
C LEU A 279 34.74 5.31 -10.40
N SER A 280 34.28 6.48 -10.81
CA SER A 280 32.90 6.72 -11.26
C SER A 280 32.50 5.73 -12.36
N ALA A 281 33.35 5.48 -13.36
CA ALA A 281 33.08 4.49 -14.39
C ALA A 281 32.94 3.05 -13.83
N LYS A 282 33.83 2.63 -12.91
CA LYS A 282 33.75 1.33 -12.22
C LYS A 282 32.44 1.18 -11.42
N VAL A 283 32.04 2.22 -10.68
CA VAL A 283 30.76 2.23 -9.95
C VAL A 283 29.57 2.19 -10.90
N GLY A 284 29.68 2.85 -12.07
CA GLY A 284 28.72 2.77 -13.18
C GLY A 284 28.44 1.35 -13.64
N VAL A 285 29.50 0.58 -13.91
CA VAL A 285 29.40 -0.83 -14.29
C VAL A 285 28.76 -1.68 -13.18
N LEU A 286 29.20 -1.53 -11.93
CA LEU A 286 28.65 -2.29 -10.79
C LEU A 286 27.15 -2.01 -10.57
N ALA A 287 26.76 -0.73 -10.60
CA ALA A 287 25.36 -0.33 -10.46
C ALA A 287 24.49 -0.84 -11.62
N PHE A 288 24.98 -0.73 -12.86
CA PHE A 288 24.28 -1.21 -14.05
C PHE A 288 24.10 -2.74 -14.05
N VAL A 289 25.14 -3.51 -13.74
CA VAL A 289 25.05 -4.98 -13.67
C VAL A 289 24.09 -5.42 -12.55
N SER A 290 23.98 -4.66 -11.46
CA SER A 290 22.99 -4.95 -10.40
C SER A 290 21.52 -4.82 -10.84
N MET A 291 21.24 -4.18 -11.98
CA MET A 291 19.90 -4.04 -12.55
C MET A 291 19.50 -5.19 -13.50
N ILE A 292 20.39 -6.13 -13.85
CA ILE A 292 20.09 -7.23 -14.80
C ILE A 292 18.79 -7.98 -14.45
N VAL A 293 18.52 -8.18 -13.16
CA VAL A 293 17.28 -8.81 -12.66
C VAL A 293 15.99 -8.12 -13.12
N LEU A 294 16.05 -6.83 -13.46
CA LEU A 294 14.87 -6.03 -13.81
C LEU A 294 14.43 -6.17 -15.27
N PHE A 295 15.29 -6.71 -16.14
CA PHE A 295 15.05 -6.78 -17.59
C PHE A 295 15.55 -8.07 -18.27
N GLN A 296 16.22 -8.97 -17.55
CA GLN A 296 16.60 -10.28 -18.07
C GLN A 296 15.37 -11.18 -18.23
N ASP A 297 15.10 -11.65 -19.44
CA ASP A 297 14.14 -12.73 -19.66
C ASP A 297 14.74 -14.10 -19.26
N SER A 298 13.88 -15.02 -18.81
CA SER A 298 14.26 -16.37 -18.37
C SER A 298 14.78 -17.26 -19.52
N SER A 299 14.68 -16.78 -20.76
CA SER A 299 15.10 -17.45 -21.99
C SER A 299 16.57 -17.21 -22.37
N VAL A 300 17.24 -16.21 -21.78
CA VAL A 300 18.61 -15.83 -22.16
C VAL A 300 19.63 -16.51 -21.25
N ASP A 301 20.51 -17.31 -21.84
CA ASP A 301 21.64 -17.98 -21.17
C ASP A 301 22.72 -16.94 -20.78
N MET A 302 22.53 -16.33 -19.61
CA MET A 302 23.42 -15.33 -19.04
C MET A 302 24.29 -15.96 -17.95
N PRO A 303 25.61 -15.63 -17.90
CA PRO A 303 26.48 -16.02 -16.80
C PRO A 303 25.91 -15.54 -15.45
N TYR A 304 26.03 -16.38 -14.42
CA TYR A 304 25.61 -16.02 -13.07
C TYR A 304 26.43 -14.82 -12.55
N VAL A 305 25.75 -13.82 -12.00
CA VAL A 305 26.34 -12.68 -11.30
C VAL A 305 25.59 -12.45 -10.00
N ASP A 306 26.33 -12.23 -8.91
CA ASP A 306 25.74 -11.76 -7.65
C ASP A 306 25.41 -10.27 -7.75
N THR A 307 24.14 -9.97 -8.00
CA THR A 307 23.62 -8.62 -8.20
C THR A 307 23.54 -7.81 -6.90
N ASP A 308 23.27 -8.45 -5.76
CA ASP A 308 23.25 -7.79 -4.46
C ASP A 308 24.68 -7.44 -4.00
N LEU A 309 25.68 -8.28 -4.34
CA LEU A 309 27.10 -7.94 -4.16
C LEU A 309 27.51 -6.78 -5.07
N CYS A 310 27.12 -6.78 -6.35
CA CYS A 310 27.40 -5.66 -7.26
C CYS A 310 26.79 -4.34 -6.74
N ALA A 311 25.53 -4.35 -6.32
CA ALA A 311 24.90 -3.19 -5.68
C ALA A 311 25.60 -2.79 -4.37
N THR A 312 26.08 -3.74 -3.57
CA THR A 312 26.80 -3.46 -2.32
C THR A 312 28.17 -2.83 -2.57
N LYS A 313 28.97 -3.35 -3.51
CA LYS A 313 30.23 -2.72 -3.94
C LYS A 313 29.97 -1.30 -4.49
N ALA A 314 28.96 -1.13 -5.35
CA ALA A 314 28.58 0.17 -5.91
C ALA A 314 28.18 1.19 -4.82
N ARG A 315 27.35 0.80 -3.85
CA ARG A 315 26.94 1.67 -2.73
C ARG A 315 28.11 2.10 -1.84
N TYR A 316 29.07 1.19 -1.61
CA TYR A 316 30.25 1.51 -0.82
C TYR A 316 31.16 2.50 -1.58
N LEU A 317 31.51 2.20 -2.83
CA LEU A 317 32.38 3.06 -3.64
C LEU A 317 31.73 4.39 -4.05
N LEU A 318 30.39 4.48 -4.08
CA LEU A 318 29.68 5.72 -4.37
C LEU A 318 30.05 6.84 -3.39
N THR A 319 30.36 6.55 -2.12
CA THR A 319 30.71 7.61 -1.14
C THR A 319 31.92 8.43 -1.57
N ASP A 320 32.86 7.81 -2.28
CA ASP A 320 34.10 8.45 -2.73
C ASP A 320 33.90 9.37 -3.95
N VAL A 321 32.79 9.21 -4.68
CA VAL A 321 32.46 10.00 -5.89
C VAL A 321 31.18 10.82 -5.77
N LEU A 322 30.46 10.73 -4.64
CA LEU A 322 29.12 11.30 -4.43
C LEU A 322 29.06 12.83 -4.60
N GLU A 323 30.14 13.54 -4.26
CA GLU A 323 30.23 15.00 -4.38
C GLU A 323 30.28 15.49 -5.85
N ILE A 324 30.66 14.61 -6.78
CA ILE A 324 30.72 14.93 -8.21
C ILE A 324 29.34 14.77 -8.83
N ALA A 325 28.69 15.89 -9.14
CA ALA A 325 27.53 15.89 -10.02
C ALA A 325 28.00 15.71 -11.48
N SER A 326 27.80 14.51 -12.03
CA SER A 326 28.02 14.18 -13.45
C SER A 326 26.84 13.35 -13.95
N VAL A 327 26.65 13.28 -15.28
CA VAL A 327 25.59 12.42 -15.86
C VAL A 327 25.79 10.97 -15.41
N ASN A 328 27.02 10.43 -15.44
CA ASN A 328 27.31 9.07 -14.97
C ASN A 328 26.99 8.87 -13.48
N ASN A 329 27.31 9.83 -12.61
CA ASN A 329 26.97 9.71 -11.18
C ASN A 329 25.46 9.81 -10.91
N LEU A 330 24.73 10.64 -11.66
CA LEU A 330 23.27 10.65 -11.63
C LEU A 330 22.69 9.30 -12.09
N GLN A 331 23.26 8.70 -13.14
CA GLN A 331 22.88 7.36 -13.61
C GLN A 331 23.12 6.32 -12.52
N ILE A 332 24.32 6.25 -11.94
CA ILE A 332 24.68 5.36 -10.81
C ILE A 332 23.64 5.44 -9.68
N VAL A 333 23.36 6.66 -9.21
CA VAL A 333 22.45 6.87 -8.08
C VAL A 333 21.02 6.45 -8.45
N PHE A 334 20.57 6.73 -9.68
CA PHE A 334 19.25 6.30 -10.15
C PHE A 334 19.16 4.77 -10.36
N MET A 335 20.23 4.13 -10.85
CA MET A 335 20.30 2.67 -10.99
C MET A 335 20.26 1.97 -9.62
N LEU A 336 20.93 2.54 -8.60
CA LEU A 336 20.83 2.07 -7.22
C LEU A 336 19.43 2.32 -6.62
N ASN A 337 18.82 3.48 -6.88
CA ASN A 337 17.42 3.74 -6.51
C ASN A 337 16.47 2.67 -7.07
N MET A 338 16.60 2.33 -8.36
CA MET A 338 15.84 1.26 -9.01
C MET A 338 16.09 -0.10 -8.33
N HIS A 339 17.35 -0.52 -8.17
CA HIS A 339 17.69 -1.79 -7.54
C HIS A 339 17.11 -1.91 -6.11
N GLU A 340 17.19 -0.86 -5.30
CA GLU A 340 16.63 -0.86 -3.93
C GLU A 340 15.09 -0.91 -3.91
N ILE A 341 14.42 -0.11 -4.77
CA ILE A 341 12.94 -0.09 -4.83
C ILE A 341 12.38 -1.45 -5.30
N PHE A 342 12.96 -2.02 -6.36
CA PHE A 342 12.52 -3.30 -6.92
C PHE A 342 12.92 -4.50 -6.03
N SER A 343 13.84 -4.31 -5.07
CA SER A 343 14.12 -5.26 -3.99
C SER A 343 13.21 -5.08 -2.76
N GLY A 344 12.27 -4.12 -2.78
CA GLY A 344 11.39 -3.79 -1.64
C GLY A 344 12.05 -2.96 -0.54
N ARG A 345 13.31 -2.52 -0.72
CA ARG A 345 14.11 -1.79 0.27
C ARG A 345 13.86 -0.26 0.15
N LEU A 346 12.57 0.10 0.21
CA LEU A 346 12.02 1.42 -0.12
C LEU A 346 12.69 2.59 0.63
N ARG A 347 13.09 2.40 1.89
CA ARG A 347 13.86 3.43 2.64
C ARG A 347 15.18 3.79 1.95
N SER A 348 15.96 2.79 1.54
CA SER A 348 17.24 3.01 0.86
C SER A 348 17.03 3.57 -0.54
N GLY A 349 16.00 3.08 -1.24
CA GLY A 349 15.52 3.65 -2.49
C GLY A 349 15.23 5.14 -2.40
N ALA A 350 14.45 5.58 -1.40
CA ALA A 350 14.10 6.99 -1.20
C ALA A 350 15.33 7.89 -0.91
N MET A 351 16.36 7.39 -0.23
CA MET A 351 17.60 8.14 -0.01
C MET A 351 18.38 8.34 -1.32
N PHE A 352 18.54 7.29 -2.13
CA PHE A 352 19.15 7.43 -3.46
C PHE A 352 18.32 8.32 -4.38
N HIS A 353 16.99 8.25 -4.30
CA HIS A 353 16.10 9.14 -5.05
C HIS A 353 16.38 10.63 -4.71
N ALA A 354 16.51 10.96 -3.42
CA ALA A 354 16.79 12.32 -3.00
C ALA A 354 18.15 12.85 -3.49
N ILE A 355 19.17 11.98 -3.54
CA ILE A 355 20.48 12.29 -4.13
C ILE A 355 20.33 12.53 -5.64
N ALA A 356 19.60 11.67 -6.36
CA ALA A 356 19.36 11.82 -7.80
C ALA A 356 18.65 13.14 -8.13
N CYS A 357 17.57 13.47 -7.41
CA CYS A 357 16.86 14.75 -7.56
C CYS A 357 17.80 15.95 -7.31
N ARG A 358 18.66 15.90 -6.29
CA ARG A 358 19.67 16.95 -6.04
C ARG A 358 20.67 17.05 -7.20
N MET A 359 21.18 15.94 -7.71
CA MET A 359 22.10 15.91 -8.86
C MET A 359 21.46 16.47 -10.14
N VAL A 360 20.18 16.16 -10.40
CA VAL A 360 19.41 16.74 -11.52
C VAL A 360 19.34 18.28 -11.43
N PHE A 361 19.16 18.84 -10.24
CA PHE A 361 19.22 20.29 -10.04
C PHE A 361 20.63 20.84 -10.27
N THR A 362 21.67 20.24 -9.67
CA THR A 362 23.07 20.67 -9.84
C THR A 362 23.55 20.62 -11.30
N LEU A 363 23.06 19.65 -12.08
CA LEU A 363 23.38 19.49 -13.51
C LEU A 363 22.52 20.36 -14.45
N GLY A 364 21.49 21.06 -13.93
CA GLY A 364 20.59 21.87 -14.75
C GLY A 364 19.51 21.10 -15.51
N GLY A 365 19.31 19.80 -15.26
CA GLY A 365 18.36 18.95 -16.01
C GLY A 365 16.88 19.32 -15.86
N HIS A 366 16.57 20.10 -14.82
CA HIS A 366 15.27 20.71 -14.57
C HIS A 366 14.89 21.80 -15.60
N ALA A 367 15.87 22.42 -16.27
CA ALA A 367 15.62 23.39 -17.32
C ALA A 367 15.52 22.69 -18.69
N TYR A 368 14.57 23.11 -19.53
CA TYR A 368 14.53 22.67 -20.92
C TYR A 368 15.46 23.53 -21.77
N ILE A 369 16.23 22.87 -22.61
CA ILE A 369 17.05 23.49 -23.64
C ILE A 369 16.71 22.73 -24.93
N SER A 370 16.38 23.44 -26.00
CA SER A 370 16.09 22.79 -27.29
C SER A 370 17.32 22.03 -27.81
N CYS A 371 17.13 20.80 -28.29
CA CYS A 371 18.13 20.06 -29.04
C CYS A 371 17.94 20.27 -30.54
N LYS A 372 18.99 20.08 -31.34
CA LYS A 372 18.80 19.75 -32.75
C LYS A 372 18.00 18.45 -32.87
N PRO A 373 17.25 18.23 -33.97
CA PRO A 373 16.59 16.95 -34.25
C PRO A 373 17.56 15.77 -34.24
N ARG A 374 17.04 14.55 -34.01
CA ARG A 374 17.84 13.30 -33.98
C ARG A 374 18.50 12.97 -35.33
N SER A 375 17.97 13.48 -36.44
CA SER A 375 18.45 13.31 -37.82
C SER A 375 19.72 14.11 -38.19
N SER A 376 20.35 14.81 -37.25
CA SER A 376 21.63 15.52 -37.44
C SER A 376 22.76 14.82 -36.67
N GLN A 377 24.02 15.02 -37.08
CA GLN A 377 25.18 14.49 -36.33
C GLN A 377 25.14 14.97 -34.86
N VAL A 378 24.75 14.06 -33.96
CA VAL A 378 24.53 14.36 -32.55
C VAL A 378 25.86 14.41 -31.81
N THR A 379 26.23 15.60 -31.33
CA THR A 379 27.45 15.78 -30.52
C THR A 379 27.33 15.08 -29.16
N ARG A 380 28.47 14.75 -28.54
CA ARG A 380 28.51 14.15 -27.19
C ARG A 380 27.71 14.98 -26.16
N SER A 381 27.88 16.30 -26.17
CA SER A 381 27.14 17.21 -25.27
C SER A 381 25.62 17.20 -25.52
N GLU A 382 25.17 17.06 -26.77
CA GLU A 382 23.74 16.89 -27.07
C GLU A 382 23.20 15.53 -26.58
N ARG A 383 24.00 14.45 -26.64
CA ARG A 383 23.63 13.15 -26.03
C ARG A 383 23.53 13.27 -24.51
N GLU A 384 24.54 13.85 -23.85
CA GLU A 384 24.58 14.04 -22.40
C GLU A 384 23.38 14.87 -21.91
N ARG A 385 23.02 15.92 -22.65
CA ARG A 385 21.88 16.78 -22.32
C ARG A 385 20.52 16.12 -22.56
N ARG A 386 20.37 15.31 -23.63
CA ARG A 386 19.17 14.48 -23.85
C ARG A 386 19.03 13.43 -22.74
N GLN A 387 20.12 12.78 -22.36
CA GLN A 387 20.13 11.78 -21.29
C GLN A 387 19.79 12.39 -19.93
N LEU A 388 20.36 13.55 -19.61
CA LEU A 388 20.03 14.32 -18.42
C LEU A 388 18.55 14.71 -18.39
N ARG A 389 17.94 15.08 -19.52
CA ARG A 389 16.50 15.39 -19.60
C ARG A 389 15.61 14.16 -19.41
N LEU A 390 16.03 12.97 -19.86
CA LEU A 390 15.34 11.71 -19.58
C LEU A 390 15.45 11.32 -18.09
N LEU A 391 16.63 11.49 -17.49
CA LEU A 391 16.86 11.27 -16.06
C LEU A 391 16.07 12.27 -15.19
N PHE A 392 15.93 13.52 -15.61
CA PHE A 392 15.01 14.49 -15.00
C PHE A 392 13.58 13.96 -14.97
N TRP A 393 13.05 13.48 -16.11
CA TRP A 393 11.68 12.97 -16.17
C TRP A 393 11.48 11.71 -15.34
N LEU A 394 12.46 10.80 -15.32
CA LEU A 394 12.45 9.65 -14.42
C LEU A 394 12.42 10.08 -12.94
N CYS A 395 13.28 11.02 -12.53
CA CYS A 395 13.27 11.56 -11.16
C CYS A 395 11.93 12.23 -10.84
N TYR A 396 11.41 13.08 -11.73
CA TYR A 396 10.16 13.81 -11.53
C TYR A 396 8.94 12.87 -11.40
N ILE A 397 8.83 11.83 -12.23
CA ILE A 397 7.74 10.85 -12.12
C ILE A 397 7.83 10.10 -10.78
N PHE A 398 9.00 9.56 -10.43
CA PHE A 398 9.19 8.83 -9.18
C PHE A 398 8.99 9.71 -7.94
N ASP A 399 9.34 11.01 -7.98
CA ASP A 399 9.14 11.95 -6.88
C ASP A 399 7.65 12.05 -6.50
N LYS A 400 6.77 12.25 -7.48
CA LYS A 400 5.33 12.40 -7.23
C LYS A 400 4.68 11.08 -6.82
N ASP A 401 5.15 9.97 -7.37
CA ASP A 401 4.75 8.64 -6.99
C ASP A 401 5.14 8.33 -5.54
N ILE A 402 6.41 8.53 -5.17
CA ILE A 402 6.91 8.31 -3.82
C ILE A 402 6.16 9.21 -2.83
N ALA A 403 5.96 10.50 -3.15
CA ALA A 403 5.24 11.45 -2.32
C ALA A 403 3.81 10.99 -1.99
N LEU A 404 2.99 10.66 -3.00
CA LEU A 404 1.62 10.15 -2.78
C LEU A 404 1.59 8.78 -2.09
N ARG A 405 2.54 7.88 -2.43
CA ARG A 405 2.61 6.52 -1.86
C ARG A 405 3.03 6.49 -0.40
N THR A 406 3.83 7.45 0.06
CA THR A 406 4.45 7.45 1.41
C THR A 406 3.95 8.58 2.31
N GLY A 407 3.21 9.53 1.76
CA GLY A 407 2.85 10.78 2.44
C GLY A 407 4.04 11.71 2.68
N GLN A 408 5.18 11.50 2.02
CA GLN A 408 6.28 12.47 2.01
C GLN A 408 5.95 13.69 1.17
N PRO A 409 6.49 14.88 1.49
CA PRO A 409 6.45 16.00 0.57
C PRO A 409 7.31 15.68 -0.68
N PRO A 410 6.88 16.07 -1.89
CA PRO A 410 7.72 15.96 -3.08
C PRO A 410 8.97 16.83 -2.96
N LEU A 411 10.07 16.36 -3.54
CA LEU A 411 11.39 17.01 -3.55
C LEU A 411 11.52 18.04 -4.68
N MET A 412 10.82 17.83 -5.80
CA MET A 412 10.99 18.63 -7.02
C MET A 412 9.78 19.56 -7.25
N SER A 413 9.72 20.75 -6.64
CA SER A 413 8.58 21.66 -6.89
C SER A 413 8.49 22.07 -8.37
N ASP A 414 7.27 22.06 -8.90
CA ASP A 414 6.95 22.48 -10.27
C ASP A 414 7.41 23.93 -10.54
N ASP A 415 7.39 24.81 -9.53
CA ASP A 415 7.83 26.22 -9.63
C ASP A 415 9.31 26.39 -10.07
N TYR A 416 10.12 25.35 -9.91
CA TYR A 416 11.55 25.32 -10.28
C TYR A 416 11.87 24.37 -11.43
N CYS A 417 10.87 23.82 -12.11
CA CYS A 417 11.05 22.83 -13.17
C CYS A 417 10.43 23.33 -14.49
N ASP A 418 11.19 23.28 -15.57
CA ASP A 418 10.61 23.36 -16.90
C ASP A 418 9.99 21.99 -17.23
N LEU A 419 8.67 21.98 -17.42
CA LEU A 419 7.88 20.76 -17.64
C LEU A 419 7.57 20.49 -19.12
N THR A 420 8.32 21.11 -20.05
CA THR A 420 8.20 20.84 -21.49
C THR A 420 8.47 19.36 -21.79
N LEU A 421 7.43 18.66 -22.23
CA LEU A 421 7.50 17.23 -22.58
C LEU A 421 8.53 16.98 -23.71
N PRO A 422 9.12 15.77 -23.78
CA PRO A 422 9.93 15.41 -24.95
C PRO A 422 9.13 15.54 -26.23
N GLU A 423 9.77 16.04 -27.29
CA GLU A 423 9.23 15.96 -28.66
C GLU A 423 8.83 14.50 -28.95
N ASN A 424 7.75 14.31 -29.69
CA ASN A 424 7.26 12.99 -30.11
C ASN A 424 6.88 12.00 -28.97
N TYR A 425 6.79 12.45 -27.71
CA TYR A 425 6.44 11.58 -26.57
C TYR A 425 5.14 10.76 -26.75
N PHE A 426 4.17 11.26 -27.53
CA PHE A 426 2.90 10.58 -27.78
C PHE A 426 2.94 9.44 -28.80
N GLU A 427 4.01 9.31 -29.61
CA GLU A 427 4.18 8.21 -30.59
C GLU A 427 4.17 6.82 -29.93
N CYS A 428 4.39 6.75 -28.61
CA CYS A 428 4.28 5.51 -27.85
C CYS A 428 2.90 4.83 -27.99
N TYR A 429 1.83 5.60 -28.17
CA TYR A 429 0.50 5.01 -28.38
C TYR A 429 0.35 4.34 -29.75
N ASP A 430 1.19 4.71 -30.73
CA ASP A 430 1.18 4.16 -32.09
C ASP A 430 2.13 2.95 -32.23
N TYR A 431 3.30 2.98 -31.59
CA TYR A 431 4.24 1.86 -31.65
C TYR A 431 3.92 0.72 -30.66
N LEU A 432 3.43 1.01 -29.45
CA LEU A 432 3.17 -0.03 -28.43
C LEU A 432 2.18 -1.13 -28.87
N PRO A 433 1.13 -0.86 -29.68
CA PRO A 433 0.26 -1.91 -30.22
C PRO A 433 0.97 -2.98 -31.05
N ASN A 434 2.09 -2.63 -31.68
CA ASN A 434 2.86 -3.49 -32.60
C ASN A 434 4.19 -3.98 -32.00
N LEU A 435 4.56 -3.47 -30.81
CA LEU A 435 5.83 -3.77 -30.16
C LEU A 435 5.81 -5.18 -29.58
N HIS A 436 6.68 -6.04 -30.11
CA HIS A 436 6.98 -7.35 -29.54
C HIS A 436 7.94 -7.19 -28.34
N ASP A 437 8.12 -8.25 -27.55
CA ASP A 437 8.85 -8.16 -26.26
C ASP A 437 10.34 -7.80 -26.42
N ASN A 438 10.93 -8.16 -27.57
CA ASN A 438 12.28 -7.76 -28.01
C ASN A 438 12.22 -6.62 -29.04
N LEU A 439 13.09 -5.63 -28.91
CA LEU A 439 13.27 -4.57 -29.92
C LEU A 439 13.99 -5.14 -31.16
N PRO A 440 13.66 -4.66 -32.37
CA PRO A 440 14.44 -4.98 -33.57
C PRO A 440 15.92 -4.62 -33.40
N GLN A 441 16.82 -5.37 -34.04
CA GLN A 441 18.22 -4.97 -34.19
C GLN A 441 18.31 -3.76 -35.14
N VAL A 442 18.07 -2.58 -34.61
CA VAL A 442 18.33 -1.29 -35.28
C VAL A 442 19.84 -1.06 -35.29
N SER A 443 20.38 -0.51 -36.39
CA SER A 443 21.80 -0.16 -36.46
C SER A 443 22.18 0.84 -35.35
N PHE A 444 23.47 0.92 -34.99
CA PHE A 444 23.97 1.82 -33.93
C PHE A 444 23.68 3.32 -34.20
N GLU A 445 23.31 3.67 -35.43
CA GLU A 445 23.15 5.05 -35.92
C GLU A 445 21.69 5.43 -36.23
N GLU A 446 20.79 4.45 -36.42
CA GLU A 446 19.38 4.71 -36.78
C GLU A 446 18.47 5.02 -35.59
N GLU A 447 17.32 5.60 -35.92
CA GLU A 447 16.45 6.33 -35.00
C GLU A 447 15.76 5.42 -33.97
N SER A 448 16.35 5.34 -32.77
CA SER A 448 15.72 4.70 -31.61
C SER A 448 14.35 5.31 -31.32
N LEU A 449 13.35 4.47 -31.04
CA LEU A 449 12.03 4.88 -30.54
C LEU A 449 12.16 5.85 -29.34
N MET A 450 11.21 6.78 -29.21
CA MET A 450 11.16 7.67 -28.04
C MET A 450 10.73 6.86 -26.78
N PRO A 451 11.52 6.87 -25.69
CA PRO A 451 11.13 6.22 -24.44
C PRO A 451 9.79 6.75 -23.91
N HIS A 452 8.90 5.84 -23.53
CA HIS A 452 7.54 6.16 -23.08
C HIS A 452 7.43 6.34 -21.56
N LEU A 453 8.51 6.06 -20.81
CA LEU A 453 8.63 6.28 -19.36
C LEU A 453 7.67 5.37 -18.54
N PRO A 454 7.91 5.17 -17.22
CA PRO A 454 7.12 4.21 -16.44
C PRO A 454 5.70 4.68 -16.11
N GLY A 455 5.36 5.93 -16.42
CA GLY A 455 4.04 6.54 -16.24
C GLY A 455 3.82 7.69 -17.23
N ASP A 456 2.73 8.45 -17.09
CA ASP A 456 2.48 9.65 -17.89
C ASP A 456 2.92 10.92 -17.14
N PRO A 457 3.94 11.68 -17.61
CA PRO A 457 4.39 12.90 -16.95
C PRO A 457 3.28 13.93 -16.72
N ARG A 458 2.27 13.97 -17.62
CA ARG A 458 1.12 14.87 -17.48
C ARG A 458 0.29 14.54 -16.25
N LEU A 459 0.18 13.27 -15.92
CA LEU A 459 -0.48 12.81 -14.71
C LEU A 459 0.36 13.13 -13.46
N SER A 460 1.69 13.09 -13.56
CA SER A 460 2.59 13.51 -12.47
C SER A 460 2.40 14.98 -12.06
N HIS A 461 2.09 15.89 -12.99
CA HIS A 461 1.70 17.28 -12.63
C HIS A 461 0.43 17.31 -11.77
N ILE A 462 -0.58 16.49 -12.10
CA ILE A 462 -1.80 16.38 -11.29
C ILE A 462 -1.49 15.73 -9.93
N LYS A 463 -0.54 14.77 -9.86
CA LYS A 463 -0.04 14.18 -8.60
C LYS A 463 0.66 15.23 -7.71
N ASP A 464 1.49 16.12 -8.27
CA ASP A 464 2.07 17.24 -7.53
C ASP A 464 0.98 18.20 -7.02
N LYS A 465 0.14 18.69 -7.92
CA LYS A 465 -0.95 19.62 -7.62
C LYS A 465 -1.87 19.06 -6.53
N THR A 466 -2.21 17.77 -6.59
CA THR A 466 -2.97 17.04 -5.55
C THR A 466 -2.24 17.06 -4.22
N SER A 467 -0.94 16.71 -4.20
CA SER A 467 -0.11 16.73 -2.98
C SER A 467 -0.07 18.11 -2.34
N ARG A 468 0.16 19.15 -3.14
CA ARG A 468 0.25 20.55 -2.71
C ARG A 468 -1.10 21.12 -2.26
N MET A 469 -2.18 20.90 -3.02
CA MET A 469 -3.49 21.50 -2.76
C MET A 469 -4.31 20.77 -1.71
N LEU A 470 -4.14 19.45 -1.55
CA LEU A 470 -4.92 18.65 -0.61
C LEU A 470 -4.12 18.21 0.62
N TYR A 471 -2.83 17.89 0.49
CA TYR A 471 -2.07 17.20 1.55
C TYR A 471 -1.01 18.06 2.27
N SER A 472 -0.56 19.17 1.68
CA SER A 472 0.45 20.04 2.31
C SER A 472 0.04 20.65 3.66
N ALA A 473 1.03 21.14 4.42
CA ALA A 473 0.82 21.91 5.65
C ALA A 473 -0.10 23.14 5.47
N GLN A 474 -0.16 23.70 4.26
CA GLN A 474 -1.06 24.83 3.95
C GLN A 474 -2.45 24.34 3.54
N ALA A 475 -2.55 23.18 2.88
CA ALA A 475 -3.83 22.53 2.59
C ALA A 475 -4.60 22.15 3.88
N ALA A 476 -3.89 21.73 4.93
CA ALA A 476 -4.46 21.43 6.24
C ALA A 476 -5.14 22.64 6.93
N LYS A 477 -4.90 23.87 6.47
CA LYS A 477 -5.51 25.11 7.00
C LYS A 477 -6.71 25.60 6.19
N LYS A 478 -7.07 24.90 5.10
CA LYS A 478 -8.18 25.32 4.22
C LYS A 478 -9.53 25.04 4.86
N SER A 479 -10.49 25.94 4.62
CA SER A 479 -11.89 25.70 4.97
C SER A 479 -12.49 24.55 4.15
N HIS A 480 -13.55 23.92 4.65
CA HIS A 480 -14.27 22.85 3.93
C HIS A 480 -14.72 23.28 2.53
N ALA A 481 -15.15 24.54 2.37
CA ALA A 481 -15.56 25.08 1.08
C ALA A 481 -14.39 25.19 0.08
N GLN A 482 -13.23 25.70 0.53
CA GLN A 482 -12.02 25.77 -0.32
C GLN A 482 -11.56 24.37 -0.72
N LEU A 483 -11.51 23.44 0.23
CA LEU A 483 -11.13 22.05 -0.01
C LEU A 483 -12.05 21.35 -1.02
N LEU A 484 -13.37 21.57 -0.93
CA LEU A 484 -14.31 21.00 -1.90
C LEU A 484 -14.20 21.67 -3.29
N CYS A 485 -13.75 22.93 -3.38
CA CYS A 485 -13.38 23.54 -4.66
C CYS A 485 -12.10 22.92 -5.25
N ASP A 486 -11.05 22.76 -4.43
CA ASP A 486 -9.79 22.12 -4.87
C ASP A 486 -10.02 20.71 -5.42
N ILE A 487 -10.85 19.91 -4.73
CA ILE A 487 -11.20 18.54 -5.13
C ILE A 487 -11.88 18.52 -6.51
N ARG A 488 -12.73 19.52 -6.80
CA ARG A 488 -13.42 19.61 -8.09
C ARG A 488 -12.50 20.07 -9.22
N GLU A 489 -11.61 21.04 -8.95
CA GLU A 489 -10.61 21.49 -9.91
C GLU A 489 -9.70 20.32 -10.33
N LEU A 490 -9.27 19.51 -9.35
CA LEU A 490 -8.46 18.31 -9.58
C LEU A 490 -9.21 17.19 -10.32
N ASP A 491 -10.49 16.97 -10.01
CA ASP A 491 -11.37 16.01 -10.72
C ASP A 491 -11.59 16.42 -12.19
N GLU A 492 -11.86 17.70 -12.44
CA GLU A 492 -12.02 18.26 -13.79
C GLU A 492 -10.72 18.16 -14.62
N GLU A 493 -9.54 18.40 -14.02
CA GLU A 493 -8.24 18.21 -14.67
C GLU A 493 -7.88 16.73 -14.92
N LEU A 494 -8.20 15.85 -13.99
CA LEU A 494 -7.96 14.41 -14.11
C LEU A 494 -8.85 13.79 -15.20
N GLU A 495 -10.10 14.20 -15.31
CA GLU A 495 -10.99 13.80 -16.42
C GLU A 495 -10.51 14.37 -17.77
N ALA A 496 -10.04 15.62 -17.81
CA ALA A 496 -9.45 16.19 -19.03
C ALA A 496 -8.21 15.41 -19.49
N TRP A 497 -7.32 15.02 -18.56
CA TRP A 497 -6.21 14.12 -18.86
C TRP A 497 -6.71 12.77 -19.38
N ARG A 498 -7.67 12.13 -18.71
CA ARG A 498 -8.21 10.81 -19.10
C ARG A 498 -8.77 10.81 -20.52
N GLN A 499 -9.53 11.84 -20.89
CA GLN A 499 -10.08 12.00 -22.24
C GLN A 499 -8.98 12.20 -23.30
N SER A 500 -7.84 12.80 -22.94
CA SER A 500 -6.69 12.95 -23.84
C SER A 500 -5.93 11.63 -24.11
N VAL A 501 -6.11 10.59 -23.28
CA VAL A 501 -5.52 9.27 -23.52
C VAL A 501 -6.30 8.56 -24.64
N PRO A 502 -5.64 7.93 -25.63
CA PRO A 502 -6.32 7.20 -26.71
C PRO A 502 -7.23 6.08 -26.17
N PRO A 503 -8.38 5.79 -26.82
CA PRO A 503 -9.36 4.81 -26.31
C PRO A 503 -8.79 3.42 -26.01
N SER A 504 -7.77 2.97 -26.74
CA SER A 504 -7.08 1.68 -26.56
C SER A 504 -6.19 1.59 -25.31
N PHE A 505 -5.97 2.70 -24.61
CA PHE A 505 -5.19 2.81 -23.37
C PHE A 505 -5.93 3.60 -22.28
N ARG A 506 -7.18 4.02 -22.52
CA ARG A 506 -7.90 4.98 -21.69
C ARG A 506 -8.45 4.31 -20.43
N PRO A 507 -8.14 4.83 -19.23
CA PRO A 507 -8.75 4.35 -18.00
C PRO A 507 -10.29 4.42 -18.02
N ALA A 508 -10.92 3.31 -17.61
CA ALA A 508 -12.36 3.22 -17.42
C ALA A 508 -12.78 3.86 -16.09
N LEU A 509 -13.93 4.52 -16.06
CA LEU A 509 -14.45 5.22 -14.87
C LEU A 509 -14.87 4.24 -13.75
N SER A 510 -15.39 3.07 -14.12
CA SER A 510 -15.73 1.97 -13.22
C SER A 510 -15.46 0.65 -13.93
N ILE A 511 -15.04 -0.35 -13.16
CA ILE A 511 -14.75 -1.71 -13.63
C ILE A 511 -15.43 -2.68 -12.66
N THR A 512 -16.53 -3.26 -13.13
CA THR A 512 -17.43 -4.11 -12.34
C THR A 512 -17.21 -5.60 -12.58
N ASN A 513 -16.62 -5.96 -13.73
CA ASN A 513 -16.37 -7.33 -14.14
C ASN A 513 -14.98 -7.43 -14.81
N GLU A 514 -14.26 -8.50 -14.52
CA GLU A 514 -12.97 -8.86 -15.14
C GLU A 514 -13.06 -8.89 -16.68
N SER A 515 -14.22 -9.29 -17.24
CA SER A 515 -14.45 -9.31 -18.69
C SER A 515 -14.43 -7.93 -19.37
N GLN A 516 -14.47 -6.83 -18.62
CA GLN A 516 -14.32 -5.47 -19.15
C GLN A 516 -12.83 -5.12 -19.41
N VAL A 517 -11.89 -5.97 -18.99
CA VAL A 517 -10.45 -5.73 -19.07
C VAL A 517 -9.83 -6.56 -20.20
N ALA A 518 -9.76 -5.99 -21.40
CA ALA A 518 -9.20 -6.64 -22.57
C ALA A 518 -7.66 -6.58 -22.59
N LEU A 519 -6.99 -7.36 -21.73
CA LEU A 519 -5.52 -7.50 -21.70
C LEU A 519 -5.01 -8.80 -22.35
N GLN A 520 -5.90 -9.75 -22.64
CA GLN A 520 -5.53 -11.06 -23.18
C GLN A 520 -4.91 -10.93 -24.59
N GLY A 521 -3.70 -11.46 -24.76
CA GLY A 521 -2.95 -11.40 -26.02
C GLY A 521 -2.17 -10.10 -26.26
N MET A 522 -2.07 -9.20 -25.28
CA MET A 522 -1.13 -8.07 -25.35
C MET A 522 0.29 -8.49 -24.95
N HIS A 523 1.30 -8.04 -25.68
CA HIS A 523 2.71 -8.13 -25.29
C HIS A 523 3.00 -7.32 -24.02
N LEU A 524 4.05 -7.71 -23.29
CA LEU A 524 4.36 -7.17 -21.96
C LEU A 524 4.53 -5.64 -21.91
N PRO A 525 5.17 -4.97 -22.89
CA PRO A 525 5.33 -3.51 -22.85
C PRO A 525 3.99 -2.78 -22.94
N ARG A 526 3.08 -3.31 -23.78
CA ARG A 526 1.73 -2.76 -23.97
C ARG A 526 0.86 -3.01 -22.75
N SER A 527 0.88 -4.23 -22.19
CA SER A 527 0.10 -4.55 -20.99
C SER A 527 0.55 -3.71 -19.80
N MET A 528 1.87 -3.57 -19.59
CA MET A 528 2.42 -2.74 -18.51
C MET A 528 2.02 -1.27 -18.65
N ARG A 529 2.09 -0.67 -19.85
CA ARG A 529 1.62 0.71 -20.06
C ARG A 529 0.13 0.88 -19.75
N HIS A 530 -0.70 -0.06 -20.21
CA HIS A 530 -2.13 -0.06 -19.95
C HIS A 530 -2.43 -0.22 -18.44
N ILE A 531 -1.70 -1.10 -17.76
CA ILE A 531 -1.81 -1.35 -16.31
C ILE A 531 -1.46 -0.10 -15.51
N THR A 532 -0.30 0.53 -15.75
CA THR A 532 0.08 1.72 -14.98
C THR A 532 -0.90 2.86 -15.17
N LEU A 533 -1.37 3.13 -16.40
CA LEU A 533 -2.33 4.20 -16.67
C LEU A 533 -3.64 4.03 -15.89
N HIS A 534 -4.16 2.80 -15.81
CA HIS A 534 -5.38 2.50 -15.05
C HIS A 534 -5.15 2.59 -13.54
N LEU A 535 -4.08 1.97 -13.03
CA LEU A 535 -3.77 1.96 -11.60
C LEU A 535 -3.48 3.37 -11.07
N ASP A 536 -2.73 4.20 -11.81
CA ASP A 536 -2.48 5.59 -11.43
C ASP A 536 -3.74 6.45 -11.48
N TYR A 537 -4.58 6.28 -12.51
CA TYR A 537 -5.86 7.01 -12.60
C TYR A 537 -6.76 6.70 -11.39
N HIS A 538 -7.01 5.42 -11.10
CA HIS A 538 -7.84 5.03 -9.97
C HIS A 538 -7.21 5.43 -8.64
N HIS A 539 -5.88 5.34 -8.49
CA HIS A 539 -5.21 5.82 -7.28
C HIS A 539 -5.35 7.33 -7.08
N LEU A 540 -5.24 8.12 -8.15
CA LEU A 540 -5.37 9.58 -8.05
C LEU A 540 -6.83 9.99 -7.79
N MET A 541 -7.82 9.29 -8.35
CA MET A 541 -9.23 9.43 -7.95
C MET A 541 -9.43 9.13 -6.45
N ILE A 542 -8.85 8.03 -5.94
CA ILE A 542 -8.87 7.67 -4.52
C ILE A 542 -8.25 8.78 -3.67
N ALA A 543 -7.08 9.30 -4.06
CA ALA A 543 -6.36 10.34 -3.34
C ALA A 543 -7.11 11.69 -3.34
N ILE A 544 -7.56 12.18 -4.50
CA ILE A 544 -8.32 13.43 -4.60
C ILE A 544 -9.58 13.36 -3.73
N HIS A 545 -10.40 12.32 -3.91
CA HIS A 545 -11.71 12.29 -3.29
C HIS A 545 -11.71 11.92 -1.80
N ARG A 546 -10.72 11.17 -1.31
CA ARG A 546 -10.57 10.91 0.15
C ARG A 546 -10.28 12.16 0.96
N ALA A 547 -9.69 13.20 0.37
CA ALA A 547 -9.44 14.45 1.08
C ALA A 547 -10.73 15.08 1.63
N SER A 548 -11.89 14.79 1.02
CA SER A 548 -13.22 15.20 1.50
C SER A 548 -13.61 14.64 2.88
N GLY A 549 -12.96 13.58 3.35
CA GLY A 549 -13.19 13.00 4.69
C GLY A 549 -12.82 13.95 5.85
N ARG A 550 -12.09 15.04 5.57
CA ARG A 550 -11.84 16.15 6.51
C ARG A 550 -13.03 17.10 6.67
N CYS A 551 -13.98 17.12 5.73
CA CYS A 551 -15.15 17.99 5.77
C CYS A 551 -16.31 17.40 6.61
N MET A 552 -16.06 16.32 7.32
CA MET A 552 -16.99 15.70 8.26
C MET A 552 -16.61 16.14 9.67
N GLU A 553 -17.58 16.53 10.50
CA GLU A 553 -17.35 16.82 11.91
C GLU A 553 -17.84 15.64 12.76
N PRO A 554 -17.05 15.17 13.75
CA PRO A 554 -17.50 14.14 14.68
C PRO A 554 -18.50 14.74 15.68
N ASP A 555 -19.72 14.20 15.72
CA ASP A 555 -20.75 14.61 16.69
C ASP A 555 -20.26 14.37 18.13
N PRO A 556 -20.11 15.42 18.97
CA PRO A 556 -19.66 15.28 20.36
C PRO A 556 -20.68 14.59 21.27
N GLY A 557 -21.94 14.43 20.84
CA GLY A 557 -22.86 13.52 21.48
C GLY A 557 -24.34 13.79 21.27
N ASN A 558 -24.99 12.99 20.43
CA ASN A 558 -26.14 12.24 20.92
C ASN A 558 -26.36 10.88 20.22
N SER A 559 -27.12 10.02 20.90
CA SER A 559 -27.60 8.76 20.32
C SER A 559 -28.78 9.01 19.38
N LYS A 560 -28.74 8.43 18.17
CA LYS A 560 -29.83 8.38 17.18
C LYS A 560 -30.23 9.72 16.54
N ASP A 561 -29.36 10.29 15.71
CA ASP A 561 -29.78 10.60 14.34
C ASP A 561 -28.57 10.71 13.40
N GLN A 562 -28.82 10.81 12.08
CA GLN A 562 -27.77 10.83 11.07
C GLN A 562 -26.96 12.13 11.15
N SER A 563 -25.62 12.03 11.14
CA SER A 563 -24.74 13.16 10.89
C SER A 563 -25.10 13.79 9.54
N GLU A 564 -25.62 15.02 9.54
CA GLU A 564 -26.09 15.68 8.32
C GLU A 564 -24.89 15.95 7.38
N TRP A 565 -24.78 15.15 6.31
CA TRP A 565 -23.63 15.23 5.42
C TRP A 565 -23.61 16.56 4.67
N ILE A 566 -22.45 17.23 4.64
CA ILE A 566 -22.25 18.38 3.75
C ILE A 566 -22.50 17.94 2.30
N PRO A 567 -23.45 18.55 1.56
CA PRO A 567 -23.81 18.11 0.22
C PRO A 567 -22.63 18.11 -0.74
N GLY A 568 -22.19 16.93 -1.15
CA GLY A 568 -21.04 16.71 -2.04
C GLY A 568 -20.00 15.75 -1.47
N VAL A 569 -19.85 15.67 -0.14
CA VAL A 569 -18.92 14.74 0.52
C VAL A 569 -19.34 13.28 0.28
N GLU A 570 -20.64 12.99 0.24
CA GLU A 570 -21.20 11.68 -0.16
C GLU A 570 -20.74 11.27 -1.57
N SER A 571 -20.83 12.19 -2.53
CA SER A 571 -20.48 11.96 -3.94
C SER A 571 -18.98 11.69 -4.10
N SER A 572 -18.15 12.52 -3.45
CA SER A 572 -16.70 12.34 -3.38
C SER A 572 -16.35 10.97 -2.76
N THR A 573 -16.95 10.62 -1.63
CA THR A 573 -16.73 9.32 -0.96
C THR A 573 -17.12 8.15 -1.88
N ALA A 574 -18.24 8.27 -2.60
CA ALA A 574 -18.68 7.25 -3.55
C ALA A 574 -17.70 7.08 -4.74
N LEU A 575 -17.13 8.16 -5.27
CA LEU A 575 -16.11 8.12 -6.32
C LEU A 575 -14.83 7.42 -5.85
N ALA A 576 -14.33 7.76 -4.65
CA ALA A 576 -13.17 7.08 -4.06
C ALA A 576 -13.39 5.57 -3.86
N LEU A 577 -14.61 5.18 -3.45
CA LEU A 577 -14.96 3.77 -3.27
C LEU A 577 -15.09 3.03 -4.61
N GLU A 578 -15.66 3.65 -5.63
CA GLU A 578 -15.81 3.03 -6.94
C GLU A 578 -14.46 2.86 -7.66
N ALA A 579 -13.56 3.85 -7.54
CA ALA A 579 -12.17 3.73 -7.99
C ALA A 579 -11.41 2.64 -7.20
N SER A 580 -11.67 2.49 -5.90
CA SER A 580 -11.10 1.40 -5.08
C SER A 580 -11.56 0.02 -5.54
N ARG A 581 -12.87 -0.16 -5.78
CA ARG A 581 -13.41 -1.42 -6.32
C ARG A 581 -12.81 -1.73 -7.69
N SER A 582 -12.80 -0.73 -8.57
CA SER A 582 -12.25 -0.84 -9.93
C SER A 582 -10.78 -1.24 -9.91
N THR A 583 -9.97 -0.70 -9.00
CA THR A 583 -8.56 -1.09 -8.83
C THR A 583 -8.41 -2.59 -8.53
N LEU A 584 -9.22 -3.13 -7.62
CA LEU A 584 -9.15 -4.53 -7.20
C LEU A 584 -9.64 -5.50 -8.29
N VAL A 585 -10.77 -5.18 -8.95
CA VAL A 585 -11.31 -5.98 -10.06
C VAL A 585 -10.37 -5.93 -11.27
N TYR A 586 -9.84 -4.75 -11.59
CA TYR A 586 -8.89 -4.57 -12.69
C TYR A 586 -7.61 -5.35 -12.48
N LEU A 587 -6.98 -5.21 -11.31
CA LEU A 587 -5.69 -5.86 -11.05
C LEU A 587 -5.82 -7.40 -11.06
N ARG A 588 -6.97 -7.92 -10.64
CA ARG A 588 -7.30 -9.35 -10.75
C ARG A 588 -7.40 -9.83 -12.20
N ALA A 589 -8.07 -9.07 -13.07
CA ALA A 589 -8.11 -9.38 -14.50
C ALA A 589 -6.76 -9.19 -15.20
N ALA A 590 -5.94 -8.25 -14.71
CA ALA A 590 -4.67 -7.86 -15.30
C ALA A 590 -3.46 -8.73 -14.89
N MET A 591 -3.63 -9.70 -14.00
CA MET A 591 -2.52 -10.47 -13.40
C MET A 591 -1.52 -11.05 -14.40
N CYS A 592 -1.98 -11.53 -15.56
CA CYS A 592 -1.12 -12.13 -16.58
C CYS A 592 -0.27 -11.10 -17.36
N GLY A 593 -0.65 -9.82 -17.35
CA GLY A 593 0.06 -8.73 -18.00
C GLY A 593 1.06 -7.99 -17.10
N VAL A 594 1.23 -8.43 -15.84
CA VAL A 594 2.11 -7.83 -14.84
C VAL A 594 3.52 -8.45 -14.91
N ALA A 595 4.54 -7.62 -15.10
CA ALA A 595 5.93 -8.04 -14.97
C ALA A 595 6.26 -8.43 -13.51
N GLY A 596 6.92 -9.57 -13.31
CA GLY A 596 7.24 -10.09 -11.96
C GLY A 596 8.15 -9.19 -11.12
N GLU A 597 8.98 -8.37 -11.77
CA GLU A 597 9.82 -7.37 -11.08
C GLU A 597 8.98 -6.24 -10.47
N ALA A 598 7.88 -5.87 -11.15
CA ALA A 598 7.05 -4.74 -10.78
C ALA A 598 6.18 -4.97 -9.54
N PHE A 599 6.28 -6.14 -8.88
CA PHE A 599 5.54 -6.49 -7.65
C PHE A 599 5.54 -5.36 -6.62
N TRP A 600 6.72 -4.82 -6.28
CA TRP A 600 6.86 -3.78 -5.26
C TRP A 600 6.28 -2.42 -5.66
N ILE A 601 6.23 -2.13 -6.96
CA ILE A 601 5.55 -0.95 -7.49
C ILE A 601 4.02 -1.14 -7.47
N ILE A 602 3.55 -2.36 -7.76
CA ILE A 602 2.12 -2.64 -7.98
C ILE A 602 1.38 -2.98 -6.67
N VAL A 603 2.01 -3.62 -5.69
CA VAL A 603 1.36 -4.06 -4.43
C VAL A 603 0.78 -2.91 -3.59
N PHE A 604 1.28 -1.69 -3.78
CA PHE A 604 0.75 -0.49 -3.13
C PHE A 604 -0.70 -0.17 -3.55
N TYR A 605 -1.03 -0.27 -4.85
CA TYR A 605 -2.34 0.11 -5.39
C TYR A 605 -3.53 -0.68 -4.80
N PRO A 606 -3.54 -2.03 -4.80
CA PRO A 606 -4.62 -2.80 -4.17
C PRO A 606 -4.66 -2.56 -2.66
N THR A 607 -3.51 -2.34 -2.02
CA THR A 607 -3.47 -2.01 -0.59
C THR A 607 -4.20 -0.69 -0.31
N ALA A 608 -3.87 0.38 -1.02
CA ALA A 608 -4.53 1.69 -0.90
C ALA A 608 -6.06 1.60 -1.12
N ALA A 609 -6.50 0.79 -2.08
CA ALA A 609 -7.91 0.52 -2.35
C ALA A 609 -8.59 -0.30 -1.23
N MET A 610 -7.95 -1.37 -0.75
CA MET A 610 -8.48 -2.21 0.35
C MET A 610 -8.74 -1.37 1.61
N ILE A 611 -7.80 -0.50 1.98
CA ILE A 611 -7.92 0.39 3.14
C ILE A 611 -9.15 1.30 3.03
N THR A 612 -9.42 1.82 1.83
CA THR A 612 -10.56 2.70 1.57
C THR A 612 -11.89 1.98 1.69
N ILE A 613 -11.99 0.75 1.20
CA ILE A 613 -13.17 -0.09 1.34
C ILE A 613 -13.35 -0.54 2.80
N PHE A 614 -12.28 -0.95 3.48
CA PHE A 614 -12.28 -1.36 4.88
C PHE A 614 -12.87 -0.29 5.80
N PHE A 615 -12.37 0.95 5.74
CA PHE A 615 -12.91 2.03 6.57
C PHE A 615 -14.38 2.34 6.25
N ASN A 616 -14.81 2.21 5.00
CA ASN A 616 -16.21 2.38 4.63
C ASN A 616 -17.13 1.27 5.20
N ILE A 617 -16.68 0.01 5.23
CA ILE A 617 -17.44 -1.07 5.89
C ILE A 617 -17.55 -0.81 7.41
N LEU A 618 -16.48 -0.33 8.06
CA LEU A 618 -16.53 0.00 9.49
C LEU A 618 -17.46 1.19 9.81
N MET A 619 -17.60 2.13 8.88
CA MET A 619 -18.53 3.27 9.01
C MET A 619 -19.98 2.86 8.74
N TYR A 620 -20.23 2.09 7.67
CA TYR A 620 -21.56 1.74 7.17
C TYR A 620 -21.76 0.21 7.01
N PRO A 621 -21.68 -0.57 8.11
CA PRO A 621 -21.68 -2.03 8.07
C PRO A 621 -23.02 -2.64 7.64
N LEU A 622 -24.11 -1.89 7.72
CA LEU A 622 -25.45 -2.28 7.27
C LEU A 622 -25.78 -1.77 5.85
N HIS A 623 -24.83 -1.18 5.14
CA HIS A 623 -25.04 -0.71 3.76
C HIS A 623 -25.21 -1.89 2.79
N GLU A 624 -26.09 -1.76 1.79
CA GLU A 624 -26.46 -2.85 0.85
C GLU A 624 -25.25 -3.53 0.18
N ARG A 625 -24.18 -2.76 -0.10
CA ARG A 625 -22.94 -3.27 -0.71
C ARG A 625 -21.89 -3.79 0.29
N ALA A 626 -22.07 -3.67 1.60
CA ALA A 626 -21.05 -3.99 2.59
C ALA A 626 -20.61 -5.48 2.56
N GLU A 627 -21.53 -6.40 2.28
CA GLU A 627 -21.20 -7.83 2.13
C GLU A 627 -20.42 -8.12 0.83
N GLN A 628 -20.75 -7.43 -0.27
CA GLN A 628 -20.01 -7.52 -1.54
C GLN A 628 -18.59 -6.95 -1.39
N ASP A 629 -18.48 -5.79 -0.74
CA ASP A 629 -17.21 -5.15 -0.41
C ASP A 629 -16.34 -6.04 0.50
N LEU A 630 -16.95 -6.76 1.45
CA LEU A 630 -16.26 -7.72 2.31
C LEU A 630 -15.71 -8.93 1.52
N GLU A 631 -16.49 -9.52 0.62
CA GLU A 631 -15.99 -10.61 -0.23
C GLU A 631 -14.90 -10.13 -1.20
N LEU A 632 -15.00 -8.90 -1.72
CA LEU A 632 -13.96 -8.29 -2.55
C LEU A 632 -12.64 -8.10 -1.77
N LEU A 633 -12.70 -7.69 -0.50
CA LEU A 633 -11.51 -7.58 0.36
C LEU A 633 -10.86 -8.93 0.64
N LYS A 634 -11.64 -10.00 0.83
CA LYS A 634 -11.10 -11.37 0.98
C LYS A 634 -10.39 -11.80 -0.31
N ALA A 635 -11.03 -11.61 -1.46
CA ALA A 635 -10.42 -11.91 -2.76
C ALA A 635 -9.17 -11.06 -3.06
N ALA A 636 -9.10 -9.83 -2.54
CA ALA A 636 -7.93 -8.96 -2.69
C ALA A 636 -6.72 -9.42 -1.86
N ALA A 637 -6.94 -10.02 -0.68
CA ALA A 637 -5.86 -10.64 0.09
C ALA A 637 -5.25 -11.84 -0.66
N ASP A 638 -6.08 -12.65 -1.33
CA ASP A 638 -5.63 -13.73 -2.21
C ASP A 638 -4.98 -13.19 -3.50
N LEU A 639 -5.46 -12.08 -4.06
CA LEU A 639 -4.86 -11.42 -5.22
C LEU A 639 -3.39 -11.03 -4.97
N ILE A 640 -3.10 -10.38 -3.84
CA ILE A 640 -1.72 -10.02 -3.45
C ILE A 640 -0.83 -11.28 -3.34
N ASN A 641 -1.42 -12.36 -2.81
CA ASN A 641 -0.79 -13.67 -2.71
C ASN A 641 -0.57 -14.39 -4.04
N ASN A 642 -1.15 -13.88 -5.14
CA ASN A 642 -1.03 -14.43 -6.49
C ASN A 642 -0.38 -13.47 -7.51
N LEU A 643 -0.13 -12.19 -7.17
CA LEU A 643 0.61 -11.24 -8.01
C LEU A 643 1.98 -11.80 -8.44
N PRO A 644 2.38 -11.71 -9.72
CA PRO A 644 3.69 -12.18 -10.17
C PRO A 644 4.84 -11.61 -9.34
N VAL A 645 5.82 -12.45 -9.00
CA VAL A 645 7.01 -12.08 -8.21
C VAL A 645 8.18 -12.98 -8.63
N ARG A 646 9.41 -12.46 -8.70
CA ARG A 646 10.59 -13.32 -8.88
C ARG A 646 10.83 -14.24 -7.67
N HIS A 647 11.39 -15.42 -7.95
CA HIS A 647 11.67 -16.44 -6.94
C HIS A 647 12.49 -15.94 -5.74
N ALA A 648 13.40 -14.98 -5.95
CA ALA A 648 14.22 -14.38 -4.89
C ALA A 648 13.44 -13.54 -3.85
N LEU A 649 12.19 -13.13 -4.14
CA LEU A 649 11.41 -12.20 -3.31
C LEU A 649 10.18 -12.84 -2.62
N ILE A 650 10.02 -14.16 -2.73
CA ILE A 650 8.83 -14.90 -2.26
C ILE A 650 8.58 -14.75 -0.74
N CYS A 651 9.62 -14.68 0.08
CA CYS A 651 9.48 -14.60 1.54
C CYS A 651 8.81 -13.29 2.01
N LEU A 652 9.14 -12.16 1.39
CA LEU A 652 8.60 -10.84 1.74
C LEU A 652 7.12 -10.69 1.31
N ARG A 653 6.71 -11.31 0.19
CA ARG A 653 5.31 -11.37 -0.25
C ARG A 653 4.40 -12.05 0.79
N ARG A 654 4.91 -13.09 1.48
CA ARG A 654 4.18 -13.76 2.56
C ARG A 654 3.94 -12.84 3.76
N LEU A 655 4.88 -11.97 4.11
CA LEU A 655 4.72 -11.00 5.20
C LEU A 655 3.58 -10.02 4.89
N ILE A 656 3.57 -9.40 3.70
CA ILE A 656 2.51 -8.46 3.29
C ILE A 656 1.12 -9.14 3.29
N HIS A 657 1.04 -10.39 2.82
CA HIS A 657 -0.21 -11.14 2.88
C HIS A 657 -0.65 -11.43 4.33
N ASN A 658 0.26 -11.85 5.19
CA ASN A 658 -0.03 -12.07 6.61
C ASN A 658 -0.52 -10.78 7.29
N ASP A 659 0.08 -9.64 6.98
CA ASP A 659 -0.37 -8.33 7.47
C ASP A 659 -1.76 -7.95 6.94
N ALA A 660 -2.05 -8.18 5.66
CA ALA A 660 -3.38 -7.94 5.10
C ALA A 660 -4.44 -8.83 5.76
N GLN A 661 -4.16 -10.12 5.98
CA GLN A 661 -5.08 -11.04 6.66
C GLN A 661 -5.30 -10.67 8.13
N ARG A 662 -4.22 -10.37 8.88
CA ARG A 662 -4.29 -10.00 10.30
C ARG A 662 -4.99 -8.66 10.50
N ASN A 663 -4.62 -7.63 9.74
CA ASN A 663 -5.01 -6.24 10.03
C ASN A 663 -6.32 -5.79 9.33
N ILE A 664 -6.70 -6.42 8.21
CA ILE A 664 -7.90 -6.04 7.43
C ILE A 664 -8.98 -7.13 7.49
N GLN A 665 -8.62 -8.38 7.16
CA GLN A 665 -9.60 -9.45 7.00
C GLN A 665 -10.13 -9.99 8.34
N THR A 666 -9.28 -10.10 9.36
CA THR A 666 -9.66 -10.66 10.67
C THR A 666 -10.66 -9.75 11.43
N PRO A 667 -10.45 -8.43 11.57
CA PRO A 667 -11.39 -7.56 12.27
C PRO A 667 -12.75 -7.44 11.55
N LEU A 668 -12.75 -7.47 10.21
CA LEU A 668 -13.99 -7.41 9.42
C LEU A 668 -14.84 -8.68 9.52
N CYS A 669 -14.22 -9.86 9.60
CA CYS A 669 -14.98 -11.11 9.83
C CYS A 669 -15.78 -11.03 11.13
N ASN A 670 -15.21 -10.43 12.18
CA ASN A 670 -15.85 -10.26 13.49
C ASN A 670 -16.88 -9.13 13.52
N LEU A 671 -16.66 -8.05 12.78
CA LEU A 671 -17.68 -7.02 12.55
C LEU A 671 -18.95 -7.60 11.87
N GLY A 672 -18.75 -8.49 10.89
CA GLY A 672 -19.82 -9.20 10.20
C GLY A 672 -20.63 -10.16 11.10
N PHE A 673 -20.05 -10.66 12.19
CA PHE A 673 -20.79 -11.39 13.22
C PHE A 673 -21.59 -10.44 14.12
N ARG A 674 -21.03 -9.28 14.50
CA ARG A 674 -21.69 -8.31 15.40
C ARG A 674 -22.95 -7.71 14.78
N TYR A 675 -22.87 -7.18 13.56
CA TYR A 675 -24.03 -6.54 12.92
C TYR A 675 -25.12 -7.52 12.43
N LYS A 676 -24.78 -8.80 12.22
CA LYS A 676 -25.77 -9.87 12.00
C LYS A 676 -26.52 -10.26 13.29
N ASN A 677 -25.95 -9.98 14.47
CA ASN A 677 -26.64 -10.15 15.75
C ASN A 677 -27.54 -8.94 16.10
N ASP A 678 -27.13 -7.71 15.75
CA ASP A 678 -27.86 -6.48 16.13
C ASP A 678 -29.07 -6.15 15.23
N SER A 679 -29.14 -6.70 14.01
CA SER A 679 -30.19 -6.40 13.01
C SER A 679 -31.27 -7.48 12.87
N ALA A 680 -31.19 -8.55 13.66
CA ALA A 680 -32.15 -9.65 13.67
C ALA A 680 -32.66 -9.94 15.09
N MET A 681 -33.97 -10.25 15.21
CA MET A 681 -34.45 -11.06 16.33
C MET A 681 -33.57 -12.31 16.45
N PRO A 682 -33.19 -12.73 17.68
CA PRO A 682 -31.92 -13.39 17.97
C PRO A 682 -31.65 -14.61 17.08
N SER A 683 -30.89 -14.36 16.01
CA SER A 683 -30.49 -15.37 15.04
C SER A 683 -29.11 -15.90 15.41
N ALA A 684 -29.11 -16.84 16.36
CA ALA A 684 -28.17 -17.96 16.43
C ALA A 684 -26.73 -17.68 15.93
N THR A 685 -25.82 -17.40 16.87
CA THR A 685 -24.38 -17.34 16.63
C THR A 685 -23.86 -18.60 15.93
N ARG A 686 -22.63 -18.61 15.41
CA ARG A 686 -22.07 -19.87 14.85
C ARG A 686 -21.93 -21.00 15.87
N HIS A 687 -21.93 -20.72 17.18
CA HIS A 687 -22.04 -21.74 18.22
C HIS A 687 -23.44 -22.37 18.27
N ASP A 688 -24.49 -21.62 17.94
CA ASP A 688 -25.88 -22.11 17.90
C ASP A 688 -26.20 -22.93 16.62
N GLN A 689 -25.24 -23.04 15.69
CA GLN A 689 -25.39 -23.82 14.44
C GLN A 689 -24.85 -25.25 14.52
N LEU A 690 -24.17 -25.59 15.63
CA LEU A 690 -23.57 -26.90 15.88
C LEU A 690 -23.62 -27.23 17.38
N VAL A 691 -24.19 -28.38 17.73
CA VAL A 691 -24.23 -28.86 19.12
C VAL A 691 -23.43 -30.16 19.27
N LEU A 692 -22.78 -30.31 20.42
CA LEU A 692 -22.10 -31.54 20.83
C LEU A 692 -22.99 -32.34 21.78
N VAL A 693 -23.47 -33.50 21.33
CA VAL A 693 -24.31 -34.39 22.14
C VAL A 693 -23.44 -35.54 22.68
N PRO A 694 -23.43 -35.83 23.99
CA PRO A 694 -22.61 -36.93 24.53
C PRO A 694 -22.93 -38.28 23.87
N TRP A 695 -21.89 -39.08 23.64
CA TRP A 695 -22.04 -40.46 23.18
C TRP A 695 -22.50 -41.36 24.33
N ASP A 696 -23.55 -42.14 24.10
CA ASP A 696 -24.03 -43.15 25.03
C ASP A 696 -23.33 -44.51 24.76
N PRO A 697 -22.52 -45.04 25.71
CA PRO A 697 -21.86 -46.34 25.55
C PRO A 697 -22.79 -47.53 25.78
N GLN A 698 -23.97 -47.33 26.39
CA GLN A 698 -24.96 -48.36 26.68
C GLN A 698 -26.00 -48.52 25.56
N SER A 699 -26.27 -47.45 24.80
CA SER A 699 -27.17 -47.49 23.64
C SER A 699 -26.55 -48.27 22.45
N PRO A 700 -27.15 -49.38 22.00
CA PRO A 700 -26.65 -50.13 20.84
C PRO A 700 -26.59 -49.29 19.56
N ASP A 701 -27.51 -48.35 19.37
CA ASP A 701 -27.57 -47.49 18.20
C ASP A 701 -26.39 -46.51 18.15
N HIS A 702 -26.01 -45.94 19.30
CA HIS A 702 -24.83 -45.08 19.43
C HIS A 702 -23.53 -45.85 19.18
N VAL A 703 -23.42 -47.07 19.74
CA VAL A 703 -22.27 -47.96 19.56
C VAL A 703 -22.12 -48.39 18.09
N ASN A 704 -23.20 -48.80 17.45
CA ASN A 704 -23.21 -49.17 16.04
C ASN A 704 -22.85 -47.97 15.15
N ARG A 705 -23.45 -46.79 15.40
CA ARG A 705 -23.16 -45.58 14.62
C ARG A 705 -21.71 -45.12 14.72
N ILE A 706 -21.06 -45.26 15.89
CA ILE A 706 -19.66 -44.83 16.02
C ILE A 706 -18.72 -45.84 15.37
N TYR A 707 -19.01 -47.14 15.48
CA TYR A 707 -18.31 -48.20 14.75
C TYR A 707 -18.34 -47.94 13.23
N GLU A 708 -19.51 -47.65 12.66
CA GLU A 708 -19.66 -47.27 11.24
C GLU A 708 -18.78 -46.06 10.88
N GLN A 709 -18.78 -45.00 11.69
CA GLN A 709 -17.96 -43.82 11.42
C GLN A 709 -16.46 -44.10 11.54
N ARG A 710 -16.01 -44.99 12.45
CA ARG A 710 -14.61 -45.45 12.49
C ARG A 710 -14.24 -46.32 11.29
N VAL A 711 -15.13 -47.19 10.82
CA VAL A 711 -14.96 -47.93 9.55
C VAL A 711 -14.77 -46.96 8.38
N GLN A 712 -15.59 -45.90 8.29
CA GLN A 712 -15.43 -44.86 7.27
C GLN A 712 -14.18 -43.98 7.44
N CYS A 713 -13.67 -43.87 8.67
CA CYS A 713 -12.44 -43.16 9.00
C CYS A 713 -11.17 -43.96 8.66
N GLY A 714 -11.26 -45.29 8.65
CA GLY A 714 -10.20 -46.21 8.23
C GLY A 714 -9.33 -46.78 9.36
N TRP A 715 -9.52 -46.35 10.61
CA TRP A 715 -8.70 -46.75 11.75
C TRP A 715 -9.51 -46.83 13.07
N ASP A 716 -8.96 -47.54 14.06
CA ASP A 716 -9.50 -47.72 15.42
C ASP A 716 -10.90 -48.34 15.57
N LYS A 717 -11.53 -48.85 14.50
CA LYS A 717 -12.86 -49.50 14.59
C LYS A 717 -12.90 -50.64 15.62
N ASN A 718 -11.79 -51.34 15.82
CA ASN A 718 -11.66 -52.45 16.79
C ASN A 718 -11.56 -51.96 18.24
N LEU A 719 -11.30 -50.67 18.48
CA LEU A 719 -11.14 -50.08 19.81
C LEU A 719 -12.46 -49.54 20.38
N VAL A 720 -13.53 -49.46 19.58
CA VAL A 720 -14.85 -48.93 19.96
C VAL A 720 -15.43 -49.66 21.18
N GLU A 721 -15.22 -50.98 21.28
CA GLU A 721 -15.72 -51.76 22.42
C GLU A 721 -15.02 -51.33 23.72
N GLY A 722 -13.70 -51.20 23.70
CA GLY A 722 -12.92 -50.68 24.83
C GLY A 722 -13.12 -49.20 25.13
N TRP A 723 -13.79 -48.43 24.25
CA TRP A 723 -14.18 -47.05 24.56
C TRP A 723 -15.42 -46.97 25.46
N LYS A 724 -16.26 -48.02 25.51
CA LYS A 724 -17.45 -48.04 26.39
C LYS A 724 -17.05 -47.88 27.85
N GLU A 725 -16.13 -48.71 28.33
CA GLU A 725 -15.62 -48.70 29.70
C GLU A 725 -14.94 -47.37 30.03
N ARG A 726 -14.17 -46.80 29.09
CA ARG A 726 -13.49 -45.51 29.25
C ARG A 726 -14.44 -44.31 29.27
N GLN A 727 -15.57 -44.40 28.55
CA GLN A 727 -16.63 -43.39 28.58
C GLN A 727 -17.35 -43.41 29.93
N VAL A 728 -17.65 -44.61 30.45
CA VAL A 728 -18.27 -44.79 31.77
C VAL A 728 -17.34 -44.35 32.90
N SER A 729 -16.03 -44.64 32.82
CA SER A 729 -15.05 -44.23 33.82
C SER A 729 -14.64 -42.75 33.73
N GLY A 730 -15.09 -42.01 32.71
CA GLY A 730 -14.76 -40.60 32.50
C GLY A 730 -13.36 -40.33 31.93
N GLN A 731 -12.55 -41.38 31.69
CA GLN A 731 -11.23 -41.30 31.06
C GLN A 731 -11.32 -40.87 29.59
N LYS A 732 -12.44 -41.19 28.94
CA LYS A 732 -12.75 -40.77 27.58
C LYS A 732 -14.10 -40.05 27.56
N SER A 733 -14.19 -38.99 26.77
CA SER A 733 -15.39 -38.14 26.67
C SER A 733 -15.73 -37.93 25.21
N ILE A 734 -16.45 -38.86 24.59
CA ILE A 734 -16.85 -38.80 23.19
C ILE A 734 -18.15 -38.00 23.04
N PHE A 735 -18.19 -37.15 22.02
CA PHE A 735 -19.34 -36.34 21.62
C PHE A 735 -19.66 -36.54 20.14
N TRP A 736 -20.95 -36.57 19.84
CA TRP A 736 -21.50 -36.44 18.50
C TRP A 736 -21.51 -35.00 18.05
N ILE A 737 -21.05 -34.76 16.82
CA ILE A 737 -21.13 -33.47 16.14
C ILE A 737 -22.48 -33.43 15.41
N VAL A 738 -23.36 -32.49 15.76
CA VAL A 738 -24.70 -32.31 15.16
C VAL A 738 -24.81 -30.89 14.62
N SER A 739 -25.29 -30.70 13.39
CA SER A 739 -25.39 -29.37 12.75
C SER A 739 -26.80 -29.08 12.24
N PHE A 740 -27.21 -27.82 12.33
CA PHE A 740 -28.55 -27.33 11.98
C PHE A 740 -28.66 -26.67 10.59
N LEU A 741 -27.63 -26.78 9.75
CA LEU A 741 -27.61 -26.16 8.42
C LEU A 741 -28.55 -26.87 7.42
N ASN A 742 -29.66 -26.22 7.08
CA ASN A 742 -30.77 -26.76 6.25
C ASN A 742 -30.40 -27.20 4.81
N ALA A 743 -29.19 -26.93 4.31
CA ALA A 743 -28.84 -27.13 2.89
C ALA A 743 -28.34 -28.55 2.51
N HIS A 744 -28.05 -29.46 3.46
CA HIS A 744 -27.32 -30.71 3.15
C HIS A 744 -27.87 -32.01 3.78
N PHE A 745 -29.18 -32.09 4.00
CA PHE A 745 -29.84 -33.31 4.48
C PHE A 745 -29.79 -34.52 3.51
N THR A 746 -29.34 -34.35 2.26
CA THR A 746 -29.34 -35.42 1.25
C THR A 746 -28.44 -36.62 1.55
N ILE A 747 -27.42 -36.49 2.41
CA ILE A 747 -26.49 -37.59 2.74
C ILE A 747 -26.81 -38.22 4.11
N ALA A 748 -27.53 -37.50 4.98
CA ALA A 748 -27.91 -37.98 6.31
C ALA A 748 -29.28 -38.67 6.34
N LYS A 749 -30.15 -38.44 5.34
CA LYS A 749 -31.52 -38.98 5.29
C LYS A 749 -31.61 -40.51 5.22
N ASP A 750 -30.60 -41.20 4.69
CA ASP A 750 -30.61 -42.65 4.55
C ASP A 750 -30.29 -43.41 5.86
N LYS A 751 -30.00 -42.68 6.96
CA LYS A 751 -29.70 -43.28 8.26
C LYS A 751 -30.64 -42.76 9.34
N ALA A 752 -31.18 -43.68 10.14
CA ALA A 752 -32.06 -43.34 11.25
C ALA A 752 -31.40 -42.35 12.23
N PRO A 753 -32.16 -41.37 12.77
CA PRO A 753 -31.68 -40.46 13.81
C PRO A 753 -31.33 -41.24 15.07
N LEU A 754 -30.32 -40.78 15.79
CA LEU A 754 -30.07 -41.21 17.17
C LEU A 754 -30.98 -40.44 18.13
N VAL A 755 -31.22 -41.01 19.30
CA VAL A 755 -31.88 -40.35 20.44
C VAL A 755 -30.84 -40.04 21.50
N ASP A 756 -30.87 -38.85 22.08
CA ASP A 756 -30.00 -38.52 23.22
C ASP A 756 -30.42 -39.29 24.47
N THR A 757 -29.68 -40.35 24.77
CA THR A 757 -29.92 -41.33 25.83
C THR A 757 -28.81 -41.34 26.88
N ALA A 758 -27.74 -40.56 26.69
CA ALA A 758 -26.57 -40.58 27.57
C ALA A 758 -26.89 -40.01 28.97
N GLU A 759 -27.02 -40.89 29.97
CA GLU A 759 -27.28 -40.58 31.39
C GLU A 759 -26.07 -40.03 32.15
N SER A 760 -24.89 -40.02 31.51
CA SER A 760 -23.70 -39.42 32.09
C SER A 760 -22.91 -38.61 31.06
N LEU A 761 -22.18 -37.63 31.57
CA LEU A 761 -21.14 -36.92 30.84
C LEU A 761 -19.89 -36.92 31.72
N ARG A 762 -18.84 -37.61 31.28
CA ARG A 762 -17.56 -37.73 31.99
C ARG A 762 -17.69 -38.30 33.41
N ALA A 763 -18.38 -39.43 33.55
CA ALA A 763 -18.74 -40.07 34.82
C ALA A 763 -19.58 -39.20 35.81
N LYS A 764 -19.98 -37.97 35.45
CA LYS A 764 -21.00 -37.22 36.20
C LYS A 764 -22.40 -37.55 35.68
N PRO A 765 -23.39 -37.81 36.56
CA PRO A 765 -24.78 -37.99 36.15
C PRO A 765 -25.32 -36.74 35.42
N ARG A 766 -26.14 -36.95 34.39
CA ARG A 766 -26.89 -35.90 33.70
C ARG A 766 -28.26 -36.44 33.28
N THR A 767 -29.25 -35.57 33.16
CA THR A 767 -30.53 -35.96 32.55
C THR A 767 -30.36 -36.01 31.03
N PRO A 768 -30.66 -37.13 30.34
CA PRO A 768 -30.68 -37.18 28.88
C PRO A 768 -31.75 -36.24 28.32
N THR A 769 -31.51 -35.61 27.17
CA THR A 769 -32.51 -34.71 26.57
C THR A 769 -33.61 -35.46 25.81
N HIS A 770 -33.40 -36.75 25.51
CA HIS A 770 -34.28 -37.59 24.67
C HIS A 770 -34.60 -36.99 23.28
N THR A 771 -33.83 -35.99 22.84
CA THR A 771 -34.00 -35.35 21.53
C THR A 771 -33.45 -36.24 20.42
N LYS A 772 -34.09 -36.18 19.23
CA LYS A 772 -33.64 -36.91 18.03
C LYS A 772 -32.67 -36.06 17.22
N PHE A 773 -31.53 -36.62 16.84
CA PHE A 773 -30.48 -35.92 16.09
C PHE A 773 -29.81 -36.80 15.03
N HIS A 774 -29.17 -36.16 14.05
CA HIS A 774 -28.38 -36.81 13.01
C HIS A 774 -26.90 -36.43 13.18
N PRO A 775 -26.02 -37.36 13.63
CA PRO A 775 -24.60 -37.06 13.81
C PRO A 775 -23.87 -36.94 12.46
N VAL A 776 -23.23 -35.79 12.23
CA VAL A 776 -22.38 -35.53 11.05
C VAL A 776 -20.90 -35.87 11.27
N GLY A 777 -20.53 -36.18 12.51
CA GLY A 777 -19.18 -36.57 12.93
C GLY A 777 -19.12 -36.89 14.43
N HIS A 778 -17.92 -37.11 14.95
CA HIS A 778 -17.63 -37.26 16.38
C HIS A 778 -16.27 -36.66 16.76
N ILE A 779 -16.09 -36.31 18.02
CA ILE A 779 -14.85 -35.79 18.61
C ILE A 779 -14.74 -36.28 20.06
N SER A 780 -13.54 -36.38 20.64
CA SER A 780 -13.42 -36.73 22.06
C SER A 780 -12.39 -35.90 22.82
N LEU A 781 -12.63 -35.75 24.12
CA LEU A 781 -11.68 -35.29 25.13
C LEU A 781 -11.29 -36.48 26.02
N ASP A 782 -10.00 -36.79 26.08
CA ASP A 782 -9.44 -37.92 26.81
C ASP A 782 -8.52 -37.39 27.93
N ASP A 783 -8.56 -37.99 29.12
CA ASP A 783 -7.71 -37.59 30.26
C ASP A 783 -6.25 -38.06 30.10
N ARG A 784 -6.01 -39.05 29.24
CA ARG A 784 -4.72 -39.73 29.04
C ARG A 784 -4.47 -40.08 27.58
N ASN A 785 -3.20 -40.22 27.22
CA ASN A 785 -2.78 -40.72 25.92
C ASN A 785 -1.88 -41.95 26.07
N GLU A 786 -2.39 -43.14 25.75
CA GLU A 786 -1.64 -44.41 25.85
C GLU A 786 -0.41 -44.47 24.91
N LYS A 787 -0.32 -43.59 23.90
CA LYS A 787 0.80 -43.56 22.94
C LYS A 787 2.02 -42.78 23.43
N THR A 788 1.93 -42.02 24.52
CA THR A 788 3.06 -41.19 25.00
C THR A 788 4.10 -41.97 25.80
N GLY A 789 3.95 -43.29 25.96
CA GLY A 789 4.80 -44.16 26.79
C GLY A 789 6.29 -44.28 26.44
N ASN A 790 6.84 -43.42 25.59
CA ASN A 790 8.27 -43.20 25.35
C ASN A 790 8.61 -41.76 24.87
N PHE A 791 7.69 -40.79 25.04
CA PHE A 791 7.89 -39.41 24.58
C PHE A 791 8.11 -38.45 25.75
N VAL A 792 9.26 -37.78 25.76
CA VAL A 792 9.58 -36.70 26.70
C VAL A 792 8.97 -35.40 26.18
N LEU A 793 7.74 -35.14 26.60
CA LEU A 793 7.16 -33.80 26.60
C LEU A 793 7.04 -33.37 28.07
N ASP A 794 7.58 -32.20 28.43
CA ASP A 794 7.44 -31.59 29.77
C ASP A 794 6.01 -31.03 29.96
N LEU A 795 5.02 -31.90 29.83
CA LEU A 795 3.62 -31.58 30.08
C LEU A 795 3.33 -31.62 31.59
N PRO A 796 2.49 -30.71 32.11
CA PRO A 796 2.04 -30.76 33.50
C PRO A 796 1.43 -32.12 33.88
N LYS A 797 1.66 -32.58 35.10
CA LYS A 797 1.11 -33.87 35.60
C LYS A 797 -0.42 -33.87 35.74
N GLU A 798 -1.04 -32.70 35.80
CA GLU A 798 -2.47 -32.49 36.01
C GLU A 798 -2.96 -31.34 35.12
N GLY A 799 -4.25 -31.36 34.75
CA GLY A 799 -4.87 -30.30 33.93
C GLY A 799 -4.58 -30.38 32.43
N VAL A 800 -3.97 -31.48 31.95
CA VAL A 800 -3.74 -31.74 30.53
C VAL A 800 -4.84 -32.66 29.98
N TYR A 801 -5.50 -32.24 28.91
CA TYR A 801 -6.49 -33.06 28.20
C TYR A 801 -6.14 -33.22 26.73
N TRP A 802 -6.52 -34.36 26.16
CA TRP A 802 -6.20 -34.73 24.79
C TRP A 802 -7.44 -34.66 23.91
N ILE A 803 -7.40 -33.83 22.86
CA ILE A 803 -8.40 -33.90 21.79
C ILE A 803 -8.04 -35.09 20.90
N LYS A 804 -8.94 -36.08 20.86
CA LYS A 804 -8.72 -37.36 20.14
C LYS A 804 -9.95 -37.79 19.36
N THR A 805 -9.81 -38.91 18.66
CA THR A 805 -10.89 -39.64 17.98
C THR A 805 -11.73 -38.74 17.05
N PHE A 806 -11.14 -37.68 16.50
CA PHE A 806 -11.87 -36.69 15.72
C PHE A 806 -12.22 -37.21 14.32
N TYR A 807 -13.46 -37.00 13.91
CA TYR A 807 -13.99 -37.37 12.60
C TYR A 807 -15.13 -36.44 12.18
N VAL A 808 -15.07 -35.94 10.95
CA VAL A 808 -16.22 -35.33 10.25
C VAL A 808 -16.43 -36.08 8.93
N SER A 809 -17.70 -36.32 8.60
CA SER A 809 -18.13 -36.96 7.34
C SER A 809 -17.48 -36.31 6.13
N LYS A 810 -17.00 -37.12 5.17
CA LYS A 810 -16.19 -36.66 4.03
C LYS A 810 -16.88 -35.55 3.23
N ALA A 811 -18.19 -35.62 3.03
CA ALA A 811 -18.99 -34.65 2.26
C ALA A 811 -19.18 -33.28 2.95
N LEU A 812 -18.75 -33.15 4.21
CA LEU A 812 -18.88 -31.94 5.02
C LEU A 812 -17.52 -31.35 5.44
N ARG A 813 -16.41 -31.95 4.98
CA ARG A 813 -15.07 -31.37 5.10
C ARG A 813 -15.01 -30.09 4.26
N SER A 814 -14.15 -29.16 4.65
CA SER A 814 -14.05 -27.79 4.11
C SER A 814 -15.26 -26.86 4.35
N LYS A 815 -16.38 -27.32 4.93
CA LYS A 815 -17.56 -26.48 5.26
C LYS A 815 -17.51 -25.84 6.65
N GLY A 816 -16.32 -25.65 7.22
CA GLY A 816 -16.14 -25.03 8.55
C GLY A 816 -16.54 -25.88 9.77
N ILE A 817 -17.38 -26.92 9.61
CA ILE A 817 -17.88 -27.80 10.70
C ILE A 817 -16.77 -28.31 11.62
N GLY A 818 -15.64 -28.74 11.05
CA GLY A 818 -14.52 -29.24 11.84
C GLY A 818 -13.87 -28.18 12.73
N ARG A 819 -13.81 -26.92 12.29
CA ARG A 819 -13.28 -25.81 13.08
C ARG A 819 -14.24 -25.47 14.22
N ALA A 820 -15.53 -25.31 13.93
CA ALA A 820 -16.55 -25.06 14.95
C ALA A 820 -16.64 -26.16 16.02
N ALA A 821 -16.46 -27.43 15.64
CA ALA A 821 -16.38 -28.54 16.61
C ALA A 821 -15.13 -28.45 17.50
N MET A 822 -13.97 -28.05 16.95
CA MET A 822 -12.77 -27.78 17.74
C MET A 822 -12.97 -26.60 18.69
N ASP A 823 -13.52 -25.48 18.21
CA ASP A 823 -13.75 -24.28 19.01
C ASP A 823 -14.68 -24.56 20.23
N ILE A 824 -15.73 -25.37 20.04
CA ILE A 824 -16.62 -25.79 21.13
C ILE A 824 -15.92 -26.77 22.09
N VAL A 825 -15.15 -27.74 21.59
CA VAL A 825 -14.38 -28.66 22.45
C VAL A 825 -13.30 -27.93 23.25
N GLU A 826 -12.61 -26.96 22.65
CA GLU A 826 -11.64 -26.10 23.35
C GLU A 826 -12.31 -25.26 24.44
N SER A 827 -13.55 -24.77 24.22
CA SER A 827 -14.32 -24.09 25.27
C SER A 827 -14.71 -25.03 26.40
N MET A 828 -15.33 -26.17 26.07
CA MET A 828 -15.79 -27.16 27.06
C MET A 828 -14.64 -27.68 27.94
N ALA A 829 -13.42 -27.74 27.40
CA ALA A 829 -12.23 -28.12 28.16
C ALA A 829 -11.82 -27.12 29.25
N ILE A 830 -12.16 -25.85 29.11
CA ILE A 830 -11.82 -24.81 30.09
C ILE A 830 -12.85 -24.78 31.23
N ASP A 831 -14.12 -25.04 30.90
CA ASP A 831 -15.24 -25.01 31.83
C ASP A 831 -15.18 -26.13 32.90
N GLU A 832 -15.90 -25.96 34.01
CA GLU A 832 -16.07 -27.04 34.99
C GLU A 832 -16.81 -28.24 34.35
N PRO A 833 -16.38 -29.50 34.59
CA PRO A 833 -15.37 -29.94 35.54
C PRO A 833 -14.02 -30.31 34.88
N LEU A 834 -13.72 -29.75 33.70
CA LEU A 834 -12.49 -30.03 32.97
C LEU A 834 -11.34 -29.15 33.47
N CYS A 835 -11.54 -27.83 33.54
CA CYS A 835 -10.55 -26.85 34.02
C CYS A 835 -9.16 -27.06 33.40
N ALA A 836 -9.11 -27.41 32.11
CA ALA A 836 -7.89 -27.76 31.39
C ALA A 836 -6.97 -26.55 31.28
N LYS A 837 -5.74 -26.70 31.75
CA LYS A 837 -4.66 -25.70 31.61
C LYS A 837 -3.87 -25.89 30.30
N THR A 838 -3.91 -27.09 29.76
CA THR A 838 -3.24 -27.45 28.51
C THR A 838 -4.13 -28.38 27.70
N LEU A 839 -4.30 -28.07 26.41
CA LEU A 839 -4.86 -29.00 25.44
C LEU A 839 -3.76 -29.49 24.50
N ALA A 840 -3.67 -30.80 24.39
CA ALA A 840 -2.83 -31.47 23.41
C ALA A 840 -3.72 -32.14 22.35
N LEU A 841 -3.34 -32.04 21.07
CA LEU A 841 -4.08 -32.66 19.98
C LEU A 841 -3.35 -33.96 19.59
N ASP A 842 -4.01 -35.13 19.64
CA ASP A 842 -3.42 -36.38 19.08
C ASP A 842 -3.55 -36.39 17.55
N THR A 843 -2.91 -35.42 16.88
CA THR A 843 -2.49 -35.61 15.50
C THR A 843 -1.33 -36.60 15.49
N ALA A 844 -1.25 -37.43 14.46
CA ALA A 844 -0.06 -38.25 14.24
C ALA A 844 0.98 -37.41 13.48
N GLU A 845 2.20 -37.34 13.99
CA GLU A 845 3.28 -36.56 13.38
C GLU A 845 4.01 -37.30 12.24
N LYS A 846 4.59 -36.49 11.33
CA LYS A 846 5.52 -36.75 10.20
C LYS A 846 6.20 -38.10 10.32
N GLU A 847 7.12 -38.16 11.26
CA GLU A 847 8.18 -39.15 11.24
C GLU A 847 7.75 -40.48 11.88
N MET A 848 6.69 -40.49 12.69
CA MET A 848 6.18 -41.72 13.30
C MET A 848 5.44 -42.59 12.29
N GLN A 849 4.59 -42.01 11.43
CA GLN A 849 3.91 -42.78 10.37
C GLN A 849 4.90 -43.28 9.31
N LYS A 850 5.89 -42.44 8.97
CA LYS A 850 7.03 -42.84 8.13
C LYS A 850 7.77 -44.05 8.68
N LYS A 851 8.13 -44.03 9.97
CA LYS A 851 8.89 -45.11 10.61
C LYS A 851 8.10 -46.42 10.67
N LEU A 852 6.83 -46.39 11.08
CA LEU A 852 5.97 -47.60 11.09
C LEU A 852 5.72 -48.18 9.70
N TYR A 853 5.71 -47.35 8.65
CA TYR A 853 5.66 -47.82 7.26
C TYR A 853 7.01 -48.42 6.82
N ARG A 854 8.14 -47.80 7.21
CA ARG A 854 9.51 -48.28 6.95
C ARG A 854 9.74 -49.65 7.57
N ASP A 855 9.39 -49.83 8.84
CA ASP A 855 9.62 -51.08 9.60
C ASP A 855 8.72 -52.23 9.13
N LYS A 856 7.61 -51.94 8.43
CA LYS A 856 6.65 -52.93 7.94
C LYS A 856 6.77 -53.23 6.44
N HIS A 857 7.31 -52.30 5.64
CA HIS A 857 7.33 -52.38 4.18
C HIS A 857 8.67 -51.96 3.53
N GLY A 858 9.71 -51.67 4.31
CA GLY A 858 11.09 -51.48 3.84
C GLY A 858 11.38 -50.16 3.11
N ARG A 859 10.47 -49.19 3.15
CA ARG A 859 10.62 -47.90 2.44
C ARG A 859 9.91 -46.75 3.18
N GLU A 860 10.35 -45.53 2.93
CA GLU A 860 9.90 -44.33 3.66
C GLU A 860 8.56 -43.79 3.13
N LEU A 861 7.79 -43.12 3.99
CA LEU A 861 6.56 -42.38 3.64
C LEU A 861 6.89 -40.87 3.58
N ASP A 862 5.94 -39.97 3.31
CA ASP A 862 6.19 -38.51 3.42
C ASP A 862 5.07 -37.69 4.12
N THR A 863 5.14 -37.65 5.46
CA THR A 863 4.97 -36.43 6.30
C THR A 863 3.58 -35.85 6.83
N ILE A 864 3.47 -35.46 8.13
CA ILE A 864 2.38 -34.82 8.99
C ILE A 864 2.99 -34.01 10.23
N HIS A 865 2.29 -33.44 11.24
CA HIS A 865 2.86 -32.71 12.42
C HIS A 865 2.07 -32.93 13.75
N LEU A 866 2.67 -32.60 14.92
CA LEU A 866 2.01 -32.54 16.24
C LEU A 866 1.93 -31.10 16.80
N ASP A 867 0.72 -30.64 17.17
CA ASP A 867 0.45 -29.30 17.74
C ASP A 867 0.02 -29.37 19.22
N CYS A 868 0.59 -28.50 20.06
CA CYS A 868 0.22 -28.33 21.48
C CYS A 868 -0.04 -26.85 21.79
N LYS A 869 -1.01 -26.57 22.67
CA LYS A 869 -1.51 -25.20 22.94
C LYS A 869 -1.69 -24.99 24.46
N ASN A 870 -0.94 -24.04 25.02
CA ASN A 870 -1.11 -23.62 26.42
C ASN A 870 -2.32 -22.69 26.54
N LEU A 871 -3.13 -22.86 27.60
CA LEU A 871 -4.36 -22.09 27.83
C LEU A 871 -4.22 -21.04 28.93
N GLU A 872 -3.01 -20.82 29.46
CA GLU A 872 -2.70 -19.79 30.47
C GLU A 872 -2.67 -18.38 29.85
N THR A 873 -3.81 -17.91 29.34
CA THR A 873 -4.22 -16.50 29.13
C THR A 873 -5.63 -16.47 28.54
N LYS A 874 -6.64 -16.45 29.41
CA LYS A 874 -8.03 -16.08 29.12
C LYS A 874 -8.59 -15.30 30.30
#